data_AF-A0A7X3XM53-F1
#
_entry.id   AF-A0A7X3XM53-F1
#
_cell.length_a   1.000
_cell.length_b   1.000
_cell.length_c   1.000
_cell.angle_alpha   90.00
_cell.angle_beta   90.00
_cell.angle_gamma   90.00
#
_symmetry.space_group_name_H-M   'P 1'
#
loop_
_entity.id
_entity.type
_entity.pdbx_description
1 polymer ?
#
loop_
_entity_poly.entity_id
_entity_poly.type
_entity_poly.pdbx_seq_one_letter_code
_entity_poly.pdbx_strand_id
1 'polypeptide(L)'
;MKTHLLENLLGCELEETLAAISADTAALESFFSTLSTETLENDLTPQWVVLAAGKGTRIDPTGRLSKTLDITFGEQNTLQRSRRYLPGTRPDIVVINPQMAVRIEQDGDPTELLGPNVIPCIQEEMNGTGGALQAALPVLRASDAEWVGVAFGDEPFLNREIFAQTLLSHFISGADVTLCGKLPETVVDKGGLFFDAEGRLTGTKEWHDMTEAEKQEMWERWHRGEAYTNTGITLIRRKALIERIGRLQPHTNRNDELHHVDLIRHCYEDGLKTNAFIYRGDVLSGVNRWSNVLSGEAALFAETRESLARKGVRVDPAAQVTLDSEDIEIGTACYLLGRVHLGEKVRIGDYCRLENTTLLGATTVGDAVGLQNVTANDTTFEASPIPERLAAPVRGLATGSTIENSTFDAVNVGNNTQLSFISARGTVIPSDTVLAHRTLGVPPTQSPPGVPKPLFERIVTDEYIPGVFTFGEKKALPDWENLRRHVQSHSATELIPRATRNPQLQQTACDAVKTLLELRRANSDYLIESLTPEELWGSVFEMVTLHTGNPNPYHHDKLKARQTALALLPEFWNDDWLTRLKLVVAGNIIDYSSERVVKKLKANPDYFSESLRAAVDTSFAIDCYKAFCEKVIDAAPQQILWLADNDGEVIFDIAFIQELVKCGHHIVIVGKVDNASNDATVADLQEIVGYPQFRGVQTAIQEGIVKLMSSGAQTIGTNLYQGTPEFFNALLEANLVISKGQGNFFTTPGWTKDTFYLLLSKGVTAERSTGVIADRNLLIDGLIFAYVPGGTKRVAPLRELLKL
;
A
#
# COMPACT_ATOMS: atom_id res chain seq x y z
N MET A 1 -31.35 -10.14 -27.42
CA MET A 1 -31.47 -9.14 -26.33
C MET A 1 -31.89 -9.79 -25.02
N LYS A 2 -33.09 -10.42 -24.93
CA LYS A 2 -33.55 -11.06 -23.68
C LYS A 2 -32.63 -12.17 -23.18
N THR A 3 -32.19 -13.06 -24.07
CA THR A 3 -31.21 -14.12 -23.78
C THR A 3 -29.90 -13.57 -23.24
N HIS A 4 -29.30 -12.61 -23.94
CA HIS A 4 -28.04 -11.98 -23.54
C HIS A 4 -28.13 -11.25 -22.19
N LEU A 5 -29.26 -10.60 -21.90
CA LEU A 5 -29.49 -9.98 -20.59
C LEU A 5 -29.55 -11.04 -19.48
N LEU A 6 -30.21 -12.17 -19.73
CA LEU A 6 -30.30 -13.28 -18.79
C LEU A 6 -28.93 -13.95 -18.57
N GLU A 7 -28.15 -14.16 -19.63
CA GLU A 7 -26.77 -14.64 -19.53
C GLU A 7 -25.88 -13.70 -18.70
N ASN A 8 -25.98 -12.39 -18.93
CA ASN A 8 -25.25 -11.41 -18.13
C ASN A 8 -25.71 -11.39 -16.66
N LEU A 9 -27.01 -11.58 -16.41
CA LEU A 9 -27.59 -11.65 -15.07
C LEU A 9 -27.10 -12.88 -14.29
N LEU A 10 -27.13 -14.05 -14.94
CA LEU A 10 -26.71 -15.32 -14.34
C LEU A 10 -25.19 -15.45 -14.29
N GLY A 11 -24.50 -14.79 -15.24
CA GLY A 11 -23.07 -14.87 -15.48
C GLY A 11 -22.61 -16.26 -15.90
N CYS A 12 -23.46 -16.99 -16.63
CA CYS A 12 -23.17 -18.31 -17.18
C CYS A 12 -23.82 -18.47 -18.57
N GLU A 13 -23.36 -19.46 -19.34
CA GLU A 13 -23.98 -19.79 -20.62
C GLU A 13 -25.35 -20.45 -20.39
N LEU A 14 -26.36 -19.90 -21.07
CA LEU A 14 -27.75 -20.30 -20.84
C LEU A 14 -28.05 -21.71 -21.34
N GLU A 15 -27.41 -22.12 -22.43
CA GLU A 15 -27.58 -23.46 -23.03
C GLU A 15 -27.13 -24.56 -22.06
N GLU A 16 -25.95 -24.40 -21.44
CA GLU A 16 -25.44 -25.33 -20.43
C GLU A 16 -26.35 -25.36 -19.19
N THR A 17 -26.82 -24.19 -18.76
CA THR A 17 -27.68 -24.06 -17.59
C THR A 17 -29.06 -24.71 -17.82
N LEU A 18 -29.65 -24.53 -19.01
CA LEU A 18 -30.91 -25.18 -19.41
C LEU A 18 -30.78 -26.69 -19.43
N ALA A 19 -29.68 -27.19 -20.02
CA ALA A 19 -29.38 -28.62 -20.04
C ALA A 19 -29.25 -29.19 -18.62
N ALA A 20 -28.56 -28.48 -17.72
CA ALA A 20 -28.38 -28.89 -16.33
C ALA A 20 -29.70 -29.03 -15.55
N ILE A 21 -30.69 -28.17 -15.84
CA ILE A 21 -32.01 -28.23 -15.20
C ILE A 21 -33.03 -29.08 -15.97
N SER A 22 -32.60 -29.77 -17.03
CA SER A 22 -33.47 -30.58 -17.90
C SER A 22 -34.65 -29.80 -18.50
N ALA A 23 -34.46 -28.51 -18.80
CA ALA A 23 -35.46 -27.66 -19.45
C ALA A 23 -35.10 -27.44 -20.93
N ASP A 24 -36.11 -27.24 -21.78
CA ASP A 24 -35.92 -26.90 -23.19
C ASP A 24 -36.01 -25.40 -23.44
N THR A 25 -35.52 -24.97 -24.61
CA THR A 25 -35.57 -23.59 -25.06
C THR A 25 -36.99 -23.07 -25.26
N ALA A 26 -37.95 -23.94 -25.59
CA ALA A 26 -39.35 -23.56 -25.78
C ALA A 26 -40.00 -23.07 -24.47
N ALA A 27 -39.70 -23.71 -23.33
CA ALA A 27 -40.21 -23.29 -22.03
C ALA A 27 -39.67 -21.90 -21.63
N LEU A 28 -38.41 -21.63 -21.94
CA LEU A 28 -37.81 -20.32 -21.73
C LEU A 28 -38.40 -19.24 -22.66
N GLU A 29 -38.61 -19.55 -23.94
CA GLU A 29 -39.26 -18.63 -24.89
C GLU A 29 -40.69 -18.27 -24.45
N SER A 30 -41.43 -19.25 -23.92
CA SER A 30 -42.75 -19.05 -23.32
C SER A 30 -42.68 -18.07 -22.16
N PHE A 31 -41.74 -18.24 -21.22
CA PHE A 31 -41.53 -17.29 -20.13
C PHE A 31 -41.17 -15.89 -20.65
N PHE A 32 -40.21 -15.79 -21.58
CA PHE A 32 -39.83 -14.50 -22.16
C PHE A 32 -40.97 -13.80 -22.90
N SER A 33 -41.95 -14.53 -23.45
CA SER A 33 -43.13 -13.93 -24.08
C SER A 33 -44.03 -13.18 -23.08
N THR A 34 -43.94 -13.51 -21.79
CA THR A 34 -44.72 -12.85 -20.73
C THR A 34 -44.12 -11.52 -20.25
N LEU A 35 -42.85 -11.25 -20.59
CA LEU A 35 -42.10 -10.09 -20.11
C LEU A 35 -42.04 -8.96 -21.14
N SER A 36 -42.23 -7.72 -20.67
CA SER A 36 -41.97 -6.53 -21.49
C SER A 36 -40.47 -6.31 -21.64
N THR A 37 -40.02 -5.87 -22.81
CA THR A 37 -38.62 -5.47 -23.01
C THR A 37 -38.24 -4.20 -22.24
N GLU A 38 -39.20 -3.37 -21.84
CA GLU A 38 -38.95 -2.11 -21.11
C GLU A 38 -38.69 -2.31 -19.62
N THR A 39 -39.24 -3.38 -19.02
CA THR A 39 -39.12 -3.70 -17.58
C THR A 39 -38.24 -4.92 -17.32
N LEU A 40 -37.64 -5.48 -18.37
CA LEU A 40 -37.01 -6.80 -18.37
C LEU A 40 -35.94 -6.98 -17.30
N GLU A 41 -35.07 -5.98 -17.09
CA GLU A 41 -34.03 -6.07 -16.05
C GLU A 41 -34.65 -6.12 -14.65
N ASN A 42 -35.64 -5.26 -14.38
CA ASN A 42 -36.35 -5.23 -13.10
C ASN A 42 -37.15 -6.51 -12.85
N ASP A 43 -37.73 -7.10 -13.90
CA ASP A 43 -38.55 -8.31 -13.80
C ASP A 43 -37.71 -9.58 -13.57
N LEU A 44 -36.42 -9.55 -13.95
CA LEU A 44 -35.51 -10.69 -13.88
C LEU A 44 -34.55 -10.64 -12.68
N THR A 45 -34.23 -9.47 -12.14
CA THR A 45 -33.29 -9.35 -11.03
C THR A 45 -34.01 -9.42 -9.68
N PRO A 46 -33.71 -10.41 -8.82
CA PRO A 46 -34.27 -10.45 -7.47
C PRO A 46 -33.69 -9.35 -6.58
N GLN A 47 -34.47 -8.91 -5.60
CA GLN A 47 -33.93 -8.24 -4.41
C GLN A 47 -33.43 -9.31 -3.43
N TRP A 48 -32.12 -9.45 -3.28
CA TRP A 48 -31.54 -10.44 -2.37
C TRP A 48 -31.56 -9.96 -0.92
N VAL A 49 -31.90 -10.89 -0.02
CA VAL A 49 -31.80 -10.77 1.43
C VAL A 49 -30.81 -11.84 1.91
N VAL A 50 -29.72 -11.39 2.52
CA VAL A 50 -28.63 -12.23 3.00
C VAL A 50 -28.68 -12.30 4.51
N LEU A 51 -28.95 -13.48 5.05
CA LEU A 51 -29.14 -13.70 6.47
C LEU A 51 -27.78 -13.93 7.14
N ALA A 52 -27.29 -12.96 7.92
CA ALA A 52 -25.97 -13.00 8.57
C ALA A 52 -26.02 -12.73 10.09
N ALA A 53 -27.21 -12.60 10.68
CA ALA A 53 -27.39 -12.19 12.08
C ALA A 53 -27.12 -13.30 13.14
N GLY A 54 -26.75 -14.52 12.72
CA GLY A 54 -26.53 -15.63 13.65
C GLY A 54 -25.31 -15.42 14.58
N LYS A 55 -25.41 -15.88 15.84
CA LYS A 55 -24.34 -15.71 16.86
C LYS A 55 -23.03 -16.46 16.60
N GLY A 56 -23.06 -17.53 15.80
CA GLY A 56 -21.85 -18.32 15.51
C GLY A 56 -21.23 -19.05 16.73
N THR A 57 -22.03 -19.39 17.76
CA THR A 57 -21.53 -19.94 19.04
C THR A 57 -20.72 -21.24 18.94
N ARG A 58 -20.84 -21.96 17.82
CA ARG A 58 -20.08 -23.19 17.53
C ARG A 58 -18.64 -22.91 17.05
N ILE A 59 -18.37 -21.70 16.56
CA ILE A 59 -17.02 -21.20 16.23
C ILE A 59 -16.40 -20.60 17.48
N ASP A 60 -17.12 -19.68 18.11
CA ASP A 60 -16.70 -19.00 19.32
C ASP A 60 -17.88 -18.82 20.29
N PRO A 61 -17.92 -19.60 21.39
CA PRO A 61 -18.95 -19.48 22.41
C PRO A 61 -18.98 -18.11 23.11
N THR A 62 -17.88 -17.34 23.09
CA THR A 62 -17.82 -16.02 23.73
C THR A 62 -18.49 -14.93 22.91
N GLY A 63 -18.77 -15.19 21.62
CA GLY A 63 -19.35 -14.22 20.69
C GLY A 63 -18.42 -13.08 20.31
N ARG A 64 -17.10 -13.22 20.53
CA ARG A 64 -16.12 -12.21 20.11
C ARG A 64 -15.81 -12.35 18.62
N LEU A 65 -15.74 -13.58 18.12
CA LEU A 65 -15.58 -13.88 16.70
C LEU A 65 -16.94 -14.07 16.02
N SER A 66 -17.18 -13.27 14.99
CA SER A 66 -18.26 -13.44 14.03
C SER A 66 -17.83 -14.43 12.95
N LYS A 67 -18.63 -15.49 12.78
CA LYS A 67 -18.40 -16.48 11.71
C LYS A 67 -18.49 -15.90 10.30
N THR A 68 -19.20 -14.78 10.11
CA THR A 68 -19.42 -14.17 8.80
C THR A 68 -18.42 -13.05 8.49
N LEU A 69 -17.95 -12.32 9.51
CA LEU A 69 -17.06 -11.17 9.34
C LEU A 69 -15.58 -11.49 9.59
N ASP A 70 -15.26 -12.38 10.54
CA ASP A 70 -13.87 -12.58 11.01
C ASP A 70 -13.14 -13.76 10.39
N ILE A 71 -13.86 -14.62 9.65
CA ILE A 71 -13.28 -15.76 8.96
C ILE A 71 -13.13 -15.41 7.48
N THR A 72 -11.89 -15.39 7.00
CA THR A 72 -11.50 -14.98 5.64
C THR A 72 -10.96 -16.15 4.83
N PHE A 73 -11.26 -16.14 3.53
CA PHE A 73 -10.69 -17.05 2.55
C PHE A 73 -10.12 -16.21 1.39
N GLY A 74 -8.79 -16.09 1.33
CA GLY A 74 -8.15 -15.03 0.55
C GLY A 74 -8.38 -13.66 1.20
N GLU A 75 -8.65 -12.63 0.42
CA GLU A 75 -8.94 -11.27 0.92
C GLU A 75 -10.40 -11.08 1.34
N GLN A 76 -11.29 -12.01 1.00
CA GLN A 76 -12.72 -11.88 1.29
C GLN A 76 -13.12 -12.60 2.57
N ASN A 77 -13.92 -11.97 3.41
CA ASN A 77 -14.57 -12.64 4.52
C ASN A 77 -15.69 -13.58 4.05
N THR A 78 -16.17 -14.40 4.99
CA THR A 78 -17.20 -15.42 4.73
C THR A 78 -18.48 -14.79 4.15
N LEU A 79 -18.92 -13.63 4.65
CA LEU A 79 -20.10 -12.93 4.14
C LEU A 79 -19.91 -12.45 2.70
N GLN A 80 -18.79 -11.80 2.42
CA GLN A 80 -18.45 -11.28 1.10
C GLN A 80 -18.42 -12.43 0.08
N ARG A 81 -17.78 -13.55 0.42
CA ARG A 81 -17.76 -14.75 -0.44
C ARG A 81 -19.14 -15.35 -0.66
N SER A 82 -19.97 -15.46 0.39
CA SER A 82 -21.31 -16.06 0.30
C SER A 82 -22.24 -15.32 -0.66
N ARG A 83 -21.92 -14.06 -0.96
CA ARG A 83 -22.72 -13.17 -1.81
C ARG A 83 -22.20 -13.00 -3.22
N ARG A 84 -20.93 -13.37 -3.47
CA ARG A 84 -20.22 -13.09 -4.73
C ARG A 84 -20.94 -13.56 -5.99
N TYR A 85 -21.75 -14.61 -5.89
CA TYR A 85 -22.49 -15.19 -7.00
C TYR A 85 -24.01 -14.99 -6.97
N LEU A 86 -24.51 -14.08 -6.13
CA LEU A 86 -25.93 -13.73 -6.15
C LEU A 86 -26.27 -13.02 -7.48
N PRO A 87 -27.20 -13.56 -8.29
CA PRO A 87 -27.56 -12.97 -9.58
C PRO A 87 -28.26 -11.61 -9.40
N GLY A 88 -27.76 -10.58 -10.07
CA GLY A 88 -28.36 -9.25 -10.07
C GLY A 88 -27.37 -8.13 -9.79
N THR A 89 -27.82 -6.90 -10.05
CA THR A 89 -27.05 -5.66 -9.83
C THR A 89 -27.58 -4.83 -8.65
N ARG A 90 -28.71 -5.23 -8.08
CA ARG A 90 -29.36 -4.55 -6.95
C ARG A 90 -28.51 -4.67 -5.69
N PRO A 91 -28.50 -3.65 -4.81
CA PRO A 91 -27.82 -3.77 -3.52
C PRO A 91 -28.40 -4.92 -2.69
N ASP A 92 -27.55 -5.76 -2.11
CA ASP A 92 -27.99 -6.86 -1.25
C ASP A 92 -28.47 -6.32 0.10
N ILE A 93 -29.61 -6.81 0.58
CA ILE A 93 -30.08 -6.51 1.93
C ILE A 93 -29.38 -7.48 2.88
N VAL A 94 -28.39 -7.02 3.62
CA VAL A 94 -27.64 -7.86 4.56
C VAL A 94 -28.21 -7.70 5.96
N VAL A 95 -28.79 -8.76 6.51
CA VAL A 95 -29.36 -8.76 7.86
C VAL A 95 -28.30 -9.16 8.87
N ILE A 96 -27.95 -8.25 9.76
CA ILE A 96 -26.91 -8.38 10.77
C ILE A 96 -27.49 -8.31 12.19
N ASN A 97 -26.74 -8.77 13.19
CA ASN A 97 -27.13 -8.61 14.60
C ASN A 97 -26.58 -7.31 15.19
N PRO A 98 -27.05 -6.88 16.39
CA PRO A 98 -26.61 -5.63 17.00
C PRO A 98 -25.12 -5.58 17.30
N GLN A 99 -24.48 -6.72 17.60
CA GLN A 99 -23.04 -6.78 17.86
C GLN A 99 -22.22 -6.46 16.61
N MET A 100 -22.63 -6.98 15.45
CA MET A 100 -22.02 -6.66 14.17
C MET A 100 -22.23 -5.20 13.80
N ALA A 101 -23.42 -4.64 14.04
CA ALA A 101 -23.73 -3.24 13.76
C ALA A 101 -22.78 -2.28 14.51
N VAL A 102 -22.58 -2.51 15.81
CA VAL A 102 -21.65 -1.71 16.63
C VAL A 102 -20.22 -1.78 16.09
N ARG A 103 -19.77 -2.95 15.62
CA ARG A 103 -18.42 -3.11 15.05
C ARG A 103 -18.27 -2.34 13.75
N ILE A 104 -19.27 -2.41 12.87
CA ILE A 104 -19.27 -1.67 11.59
C ILE A 104 -19.24 -0.16 11.83
N GLU A 105 -19.96 0.34 12.83
CA GLU A 105 -19.91 1.77 13.21
C GLU A 105 -18.54 2.21 13.74
N GLN A 106 -17.79 1.31 14.40
CA GLN A 106 -16.46 1.59 14.94
C GLN A 106 -15.36 1.62 13.87
N ASP A 107 -15.45 0.74 12.87
CA ASP A 107 -14.48 0.67 11.75
C ASP A 107 -14.72 1.78 10.71
N GLY A 108 -15.85 2.48 10.77
CA GLY A 108 -16.13 3.70 10.01
C GLY A 108 -16.79 3.44 8.64
N ASP A 109 -16.17 2.62 7.79
CA ASP A 109 -16.72 2.27 6.45
C ASP A 109 -17.35 0.86 6.44
N PRO A 110 -18.69 0.73 6.31
CA PRO A 110 -19.36 -0.55 6.20
C PRO A 110 -18.90 -1.41 5.03
N THR A 111 -18.33 -0.82 3.98
CA THR A 111 -17.86 -1.55 2.80
C THR A 111 -16.62 -2.40 3.08
N GLU A 112 -15.83 -2.09 4.11
CA GLU A 112 -14.69 -2.93 4.49
C GLU A 112 -15.16 -4.30 5.00
N LEU A 113 -16.15 -4.32 5.89
CA LEU A 113 -16.66 -5.56 6.50
C LEU A 113 -17.77 -6.21 5.68
N LEU A 114 -18.68 -5.43 5.11
CA LEU A 114 -19.81 -5.99 4.37
C LEU A 114 -19.49 -6.15 2.88
N GLY A 115 -18.44 -5.52 2.35
CA GLY A 115 -18.22 -5.42 0.91
C GLY A 115 -19.13 -4.38 0.25
N PRO A 116 -18.96 -4.15 -1.07
CA PRO A 116 -19.70 -3.13 -1.80
C PRO A 116 -21.17 -3.51 -2.01
N ASN A 117 -21.98 -2.50 -2.38
CA ASN A 117 -23.37 -2.64 -2.83
C ASN A 117 -24.29 -3.34 -1.80
N VAL A 118 -24.32 -2.82 -0.56
CA VAL A 118 -25.07 -3.41 0.58
C VAL A 118 -26.04 -2.42 1.20
N ILE A 119 -27.20 -2.91 1.61
CA ILE A 119 -28.13 -2.26 2.54
C ILE A 119 -28.14 -3.05 3.85
N PRO A 120 -27.50 -2.57 4.93
CA PRO A 120 -27.51 -3.26 6.21
C PRO A 120 -28.87 -3.11 6.92
N CYS A 121 -29.41 -4.22 7.43
CA CYS A 121 -30.61 -4.25 8.25
C CYS A 121 -30.29 -4.93 9.59
N ILE A 122 -30.70 -4.34 10.70
CA ILE A 122 -30.41 -4.89 12.03
C ILE A 122 -31.58 -5.76 12.48
N GLN A 123 -31.30 -7.03 12.79
CA GLN A 123 -32.21 -7.90 13.51
C GLN A 123 -31.98 -7.72 15.02
N GLU A 124 -32.83 -6.92 15.67
CA GLU A 124 -32.73 -6.62 17.12
C GLU A 124 -32.77 -7.87 17.99
N GLU A 125 -33.72 -8.76 17.72
CA GLU A 125 -33.88 -10.04 18.41
C GLU A 125 -33.55 -11.19 17.46
N MET A 126 -32.53 -11.99 17.80
CA MET A 126 -32.10 -13.14 17.00
C MET A 126 -33.05 -14.34 17.13
N ASN A 127 -34.31 -14.15 16.74
CA ASN A 127 -35.42 -15.10 16.80
C ASN A 127 -35.58 -15.94 15.51
N GLY A 128 -34.46 -16.33 14.89
CA GLY A 128 -34.43 -17.22 13.72
C GLY A 128 -34.44 -16.51 12.36
N THR A 129 -34.38 -17.32 11.29
CA THR A 129 -34.25 -16.84 9.89
C THR A 129 -35.48 -16.10 9.38
N GLY A 130 -36.66 -16.46 9.86
CA GLY A 130 -37.91 -15.75 9.56
C GLY A 130 -37.93 -14.36 10.18
N GLY A 131 -37.43 -14.21 11.41
CA GLY A 131 -37.29 -12.92 12.07
C GLY A 131 -36.23 -12.02 11.42
N ALA A 132 -35.14 -12.62 10.92
CA ALA A 132 -34.16 -11.90 10.11
C ALA A 132 -34.80 -11.34 8.82
N LEU A 133 -35.64 -12.14 8.16
CA LEU A 133 -36.40 -11.68 6.99
C LEU A 133 -37.44 -10.61 7.34
N GLN A 134 -38.05 -10.67 8.54
CA GLN A 134 -38.94 -9.62 9.05
C GLN A 134 -38.20 -8.29 9.26
N ALA A 135 -36.96 -8.31 9.75
CA ALA A 135 -36.14 -7.11 9.92
C ALA A 135 -35.85 -6.40 8.59
N ALA A 136 -35.80 -7.13 7.47
CA ALA A 136 -35.63 -6.58 6.13
C ALA A 136 -36.93 -5.98 5.52
N LEU A 137 -38.11 -6.17 6.13
CA LEU A 137 -39.40 -5.77 5.54
C LEU A 137 -39.54 -4.29 5.18
N PRO A 138 -39.02 -3.32 5.97
CA PRO A 138 -39.10 -1.92 5.60
C PRO A 138 -38.44 -1.65 4.23
N VAL A 139 -37.28 -2.25 3.99
CA VAL A 139 -36.54 -2.13 2.73
C VAL A 139 -37.24 -2.91 1.61
N LEU A 140 -37.69 -4.14 1.89
CA LEU A 140 -38.42 -4.96 0.91
C LEU A 140 -39.74 -4.32 0.44
N ARG A 141 -40.45 -3.60 1.33
CA ARG A 141 -41.67 -2.88 0.95
C ARG A 141 -41.39 -1.71 0.00
N ALA A 142 -40.22 -1.08 0.14
CA ALA A 142 -39.77 0.00 -0.73
C ALA A 142 -39.14 -0.49 -2.04
N SER A 143 -38.66 -1.74 -2.09
CA SER A 143 -38.09 -2.34 -3.29
C SER A 143 -39.13 -2.48 -4.41
N ASP A 144 -38.69 -2.20 -5.64
CA ASP A 144 -39.48 -2.34 -6.86
C ASP A 144 -39.36 -3.73 -7.52
N ALA A 145 -38.51 -4.61 -6.98
CA ALA A 145 -38.32 -5.95 -7.52
C ALA A 145 -39.59 -6.79 -7.44
N GLU A 146 -39.86 -7.59 -8.48
CA GLU A 146 -40.97 -8.55 -8.46
C GLU A 146 -40.64 -9.74 -7.53
N TRP A 147 -39.36 -10.12 -7.47
CA TRP A 147 -38.86 -11.29 -6.74
C TRP A 147 -37.94 -10.90 -5.60
N VAL A 148 -38.04 -11.66 -4.50
CA VAL A 148 -37.13 -11.60 -3.36
C VAL A 148 -36.35 -12.91 -3.31
N GLY A 149 -35.04 -12.81 -3.34
CA GLY A 149 -34.14 -13.93 -3.10
C GLY A 149 -33.72 -13.95 -1.64
N VAL A 150 -33.65 -15.13 -1.02
CA VAL A 150 -33.11 -15.33 0.33
C VAL A 150 -31.90 -16.23 0.23
N ALA A 151 -30.77 -15.80 0.82
CA ALA A 151 -29.52 -16.54 0.90
C ALA A 151 -28.89 -16.37 2.30
N PHE A 152 -27.87 -17.17 2.59
CA PHE A 152 -27.18 -17.14 3.88
C PHE A 152 -25.80 -16.50 3.78
N GLY A 153 -25.41 -15.75 4.80
CA GLY A 153 -24.11 -15.07 4.87
C GLY A 153 -22.96 -15.95 5.36
N ASP A 154 -23.21 -17.24 5.64
CA ASP A 154 -22.23 -18.20 6.13
C ASP A 154 -21.96 -19.36 5.16
N GLU A 155 -22.31 -19.23 3.88
CA GLU A 155 -22.18 -20.26 2.86
C GLU A 155 -21.16 -19.84 1.76
N PRO A 156 -19.86 -19.66 2.09
CA PRO A 156 -18.86 -19.04 1.20
C PRO A 156 -18.32 -19.97 0.09
N PHE A 157 -18.76 -21.23 0.08
CA PHE A 157 -18.32 -22.27 -0.85
C PHE A 157 -19.38 -22.61 -1.91
N LEU A 158 -20.49 -21.87 -1.93
CA LEU A 158 -21.47 -22.00 -2.99
C LEU A 158 -20.91 -21.43 -4.28
N ASN A 159 -21.12 -22.15 -5.38
CA ASN A 159 -20.70 -21.75 -6.71
C ASN A 159 -21.80 -20.93 -7.41
N ARG A 160 -21.53 -20.47 -8.63
CA ARG A 160 -22.49 -19.65 -9.40
C ARG A 160 -23.69 -20.45 -9.86
N GLU A 161 -23.46 -21.72 -10.20
CA GLU A 161 -24.42 -22.62 -10.83
C GLU A 161 -25.65 -22.84 -9.94
N ILE A 162 -25.49 -22.97 -8.61
CA ILE A 162 -26.63 -23.21 -7.72
C ILE A 162 -27.64 -22.07 -7.74
N PHE A 163 -27.19 -20.80 -7.77
CA PHE A 163 -28.08 -19.65 -7.80
C PHE A 163 -28.67 -19.46 -9.20
N ALA A 164 -27.85 -19.60 -10.24
CA ALA A 164 -28.30 -19.43 -11.62
C ALA A 164 -29.38 -20.47 -12.00
N GLN A 165 -29.14 -21.74 -11.68
CA GLN A 165 -30.08 -22.83 -11.97
C GLN A 165 -31.37 -22.71 -11.14
N THR A 166 -31.28 -22.29 -9.87
CA THR A 166 -32.47 -22.05 -9.03
C THR A 166 -33.35 -20.95 -9.62
N LEU A 167 -32.74 -19.84 -10.05
CA LEU A 167 -33.45 -18.71 -10.63
C LEU A 167 -34.11 -19.10 -11.96
N LEU A 168 -33.38 -19.82 -12.82
CA LEU A 168 -33.91 -20.28 -14.10
C LEU A 168 -35.07 -21.28 -13.92
N SER A 169 -34.95 -22.22 -12.99
CA SER A 169 -36.04 -23.14 -12.63
C SER A 169 -37.28 -22.41 -12.11
N HIS A 170 -37.10 -21.38 -11.30
CA HIS A 170 -38.20 -20.54 -10.80
C HIS A 170 -38.96 -19.85 -11.94
N PHE A 171 -38.23 -19.25 -12.90
CA PHE A 171 -38.84 -18.58 -14.05
C PHE A 171 -39.58 -19.54 -14.96
N ILE A 172 -38.96 -20.67 -15.32
CA ILE A 172 -39.55 -21.65 -16.24
C ILE A 172 -40.79 -22.32 -15.64
N SER A 173 -40.78 -22.60 -14.34
CA SER A 173 -41.95 -23.17 -13.65
C SER A 173 -43.09 -22.15 -13.46
N GLY A 174 -42.82 -20.85 -13.64
CA GLY A 174 -43.77 -19.77 -13.36
C GLY A 174 -44.25 -19.81 -11.90
N ALA A 175 -43.38 -20.20 -10.98
CA ALA A 175 -43.68 -20.37 -9.57
C ALA A 175 -43.83 -19.03 -8.85
N ASP A 176 -44.68 -18.98 -7.82
CA ASP A 176 -44.74 -17.86 -6.89
C ASP A 176 -43.70 -17.98 -5.78
N VAL A 177 -43.28 -19.22 -5.50
CA VAL A 177 -42.16 -19.51 -4.60
C VAL A 177 -41.39 -20.77 -5.03
N THR A 178 -40.07 -20.69 -5.03
CA THR A 178 -39.15 -21.81 -5.26
C THR A 178 -38.22 -21.96 -4.07
N LEU A 179 -38.06 -23.19 -3.56
CA LEU A 179 -37.01 -23.56 -2.63
C LEU A 179 -35.94 -24.38 -3.35
N CYS A 180 -34.67 -24.00 -3.20
CA CYS A 180 -33.56 -24.85 -3.62
C CYS A 180 -33.37 -25.99 -2.59
N GLY A 181 -33.40 -27.21 -3.09
CA GLY A 181 -33.02 -28.41 -2.37
C GLY A 181 -31.75 -29.03 -2.93
N LYS A 182 -31.20 -29.99 -2.20
CA LYS A 182 -30.06 -30.80 -2.64
C LYS A 182 -30.24 -32.26 -2.26
N LEU A 183 -29.47 -33.13 -2.91
CA LEU A 183 -29.32 -34.52 -2.47
C LEU A 183 -28.55 -34.56 -1.13
N PRO A 184 -29.11 -35.18 -0.09
CA PRO A 184 -28.45 -35.25 1.20
C PRO A 184 -27.47 -36.43 1.30
N GLU A 185 -26.37 -36.20 2.00
CA GLU A 185 -25.49 -37.26 2.49
C GLU A 185 -26.16 -38.11 3.59
N THR A 186 -27.11 -37.52 4.32
CA THR A 186 -27.96 -38.17 5.34
C THR A 186 -29.23 -37.34 5.54
N VAL A 187 -30.34 -37.98 5.92
CA VAL A 187 -31.58 -37.27 6.27
C VAL A 187 -31.67 -36.88 7.74
N VAL A 188 -30.88 -37.52 8.61
CA VAL A 188 -30.88 -37.25 10.06
C VAL A 188 -30.34 -35.85 10.33
N ASP A 189 -31.03 -35.09 11.18
CA ASP A 189 -30.71 -33.71 11.55
C ASP A 189 -30.70 -32.70 10.37
N LYS A 190 -31.40 -33.03 9.28
CA LYS A 190 -31.58 -32.14 8.11
C LYS A 190 -33.05 -31.75 7.91
N GLY A 191 -33.28 -30.61 7.26
CA GLY A 191 -34.62 -30.20 6.83
C GLY A 191 -35.06 -30.92 5.55
N GLY A 192 -36.10 -31.73 5.61
CA GLY A 192 -36.61 -32.52 4.49
C GLY A 192 -37.64 -31.76 3.64
N LEU A 193 -37.73 -32.09 2.35
CA LEU A 193 -38.72 -31.54 1.41
C LEU A 193 -39.86 -32.53 1.16
N PHE A 194 -41.10 -32.06 1.28
CA PHE A 194 -42.31 -32.87 1.11
C PHE A 194 -43.13 -32.42 -0.09
N PHE A 195 -43.73 -33.38 -0.78
CA PHE A 195 -44.42 -33.15 -2.05
C PHE A 195 -45.82 -33.77 -2.00
N ASP A 196 -46.78 -33.17 -2.70
CA ASP A 196 -48.11 -33.77 -2.91
C ASP A 196 -48.08 -34.80 -4.05
N ALA A 197 -49.24 -35.43 -4.32
CA ALA A 197 -49.35 -36.46 -5.35
C ALA A 197 -49.12 -35.91 -6.77
N GLU A 198 -49.33 -34.61 -6.96
CA GLU A 198 -49.10 -33.88 -8.20
C GLU A 198 -47.65 -33.37 -8.33
N GLY A 199 -46.80 -33.61 -7.32
CA GLY A 199 -45.39 -33.23 -7.30
C GLY A 199 -45.13 -31.78 -6.89
N ARG A 200 -46.13 -31.07 -6.36
CA ARG A 200 -45.95 -29.71 -5.83
C ARG A 200 -45.31 -29.74 -4.46
N LEU A 201 -44.42 -28.79 -4.19
CA LEU A 201 -43.75 -28.66 -2.90
C LEU A 201 -44.76 -28.19 -1.84
N THR A 202 -45.05 -29.03 -0.84
CA THR A 202 -46.00 -28.72 0.23
C THR A 202 -45.34 -27.96 1.38
N GLY A 203 -44.03 -28.13 1.56
CA GLY A 203 -43.27 -27.48 2.60
C GLY A 203 -41.95 -28.18 2.89
N THR A 204 -41.25 -27.66 3.90
CA THR A 204 -40.07 -28.30 4.48
C THR A 204 -40.22 -28.36 5.99
N LYS A 205 -39.67 -29.40 6.61
CA LYS A 205 -39.62 -29.54 8.07
C LYS A 205 -38.24 -29.96 8.49
N GLU A 206 -37.75 -29.39 9.58
CA GLU A 206 -36.52 -29.82 10.23
C GLU A 206 -36.70 -31.20 10.85
N TRP A 207 -35.65 -32.02 10.85
CA TRP A 207 -35.70 -33.40 11.38
C TRP A 207 -36.34 -33.54 12.77
N HIS A 208 -36.10 -32.57 13.66
CA HIS A 208 -36.65 -32.58 15.02
C HIS A 208 -38.13 -32.20 15.09
N ASP A 209 -38.66 -31.55 14.06
CA ASP A 209 -40.07 -31.13 13.96
C ASP A 209 -40.90 -32.09 13.11
N MET A 210 -40.26 -33.10 12.49
CA MET A 210 -40.93 -34.18 11.78
C MET A 210 -41.59 -35.16 12.76
N THR A 211 -42.81 -35.59 12.42
CA THR A 211 -43.44 -36.76 13.03
C THR A 211 -42.65 -38.03 12.71
N GLU A 212 -42.83 -39.10 13.49
CA GLU A 212 -42.15 -40.38 13.20
C GLU A 212 -42.54 -40.95 11.82
N ALA A 213 -43.76 -40.71 11.34
CA ALA A 213 -44.16 -41.08 9.98
C ALA A 213 -43.37 -40.30 8.92
N GLU A 214 -43.18 -39.00 9.10
CA GLU A 214 -42.40 -38.15 8.18
C GLU A 214 -40.90 -38.50 8.21
N LYS A 215 -40.33 -38.82 9.38
CA LYS A 215 -38.95 -39.32 9.48
C LYS A 215 -38.78 -40.65 8.75
N GLN A 216 -39.75 -41.55 8.90
CA GLN A 216 -39.75 -42.84 8.21
C GLN A 216 -39.86 -42.66 6.69
N GLU A 217 -40.74 -41.77 6.22
CA GLU A 217 -40.84 -41.42 4.79
C GLU A 217 -39.50 -40.88 4.25
N MET A 218 -38.86 -39.95 4.96
CA MET A 218 -37.56 -39.41 4.57
C MET A 218 -36.47 -40.49 4.51
N TRP A 219 -36.46 -41.43 5.46
CA TRP A 219 -35.56 -42.58 5.45
C TRP A 219 -35.77 -43.48 4.24
N GLU A 220 -37.02 -43.81 3.92
CA GLU A 220 -37.35 -44.65 2.77
C GLU A 220 -36.96 -43.97 1.46
N ARG A 221 -37.29 -42.69 1.31
CA ARG A 221 -36.90 -41.88 0.15
C ARG A 221 -35.38 -41.78 0.01
N TRP A 222 -34.65 -41.67 1.11
CA TRP A 222 -33.19 -41.59 1.08
C TRP A 222 -32.56 -42.88 0.56
N HIS A 223 -33.04 -44.05 1.00
CA HIS A 223 -32.58 -45.35 0.50
C HIS A 223 -32.88 -45.56 -1.00
N ARG A 224 -33.92 -44.90 -1.54
CA ARG A 224 -34.25 -44.92 -2.97
C ARG A 224 -33.55 -43.82 -3.79
N GLY A 225 -32.82 -42.91 -3.16
CA GLY A 225 -32.20 -41.76 -3.83
C GLY A 225 -33.18 -40.63 -4.20
N GLU A 226 -34.34 -40.58 -3.54
CA GLU A 226 -35.46 -39.66 -3.80
C GLU A 226 -35.72 -38.68 -2.64
N ALA A 227 -34.87 -38.69 -1.61
CA ALA A 227 -34.93 -37.72 -0.53
C ALA A 227 -34.20 -36.44 -0.92
N TYR A 228 -34.77 -35.30 -0.53
CA TYR A 228 -34.18 -33.99 -0.76
C TYR A 228 -34.18 -33.20 0.54
N THR A 229 -33.12 -32.40 0.74
CA THR A 229 -32.99 -31.51 1.89
C THR A 229 -32.91 -30.07 1.47
N ASN A 230 -33.37 -29.14 2.31
CA ASN A 230 -33.37 -27.73 1.99
C ASN A 230 -31.93 -27.16 2.07
N THR A 231 -31.63 -26.22 1.18
CA THR A 231 -30.46 -25.32 1.33
C THR A 231 -30.87 -24.00 1.96
N GLY A 232 -32.19 -23.75 2.05
CA GLY A 232 -32.82 -22.50 2.44
C GLY A 232 -32.64 -21.34 1.45
N ILE A 233 -31.96 -21.55 0.32
CA ILE A 233 -31.98 -20.59 -0.79
C ILE A 233 -33.40 -20.56 -1.35
N THR A 234 -34.06 -19.41 -1.27
CA THR A 234 -35.49 -19.28 -1.59
C THR A 234 -35.71 -18.12 -2.53
N LEU A 235 -36.48 -18.33 -3.60
CA LEU A 235 -37.00 -17.26 -4.46
C LEU A 235 -38.49 -17.14 -4.24
N ILE A 236 -38.99 -15.96 -3.93
CA ILE A 236 -40.41 -15.74 -3.65
C ILE A 236 -40.88 -14.42 -4.25
N ARG A 237 -42.10 -14.41 -4.79
CA ARG A 237 -42.72 -13.17 -5.24
C ARG A 237 -42.86 -12.19 -4.09
N ARG A 238 -42.39 -10.95 -4.27
CA ARG A 238 -42.34 -9.92 -3.22
C ARG A 238 -43.69 -9.72 -2.53
N LYS A 239 -44.77 -9.63 -3.31
CA LYS A 239 -46.13 -9.51 -2.79
C LYS A 239 -46.52 -10.72 -1.93
N ALA A 240 -46.23 -11.94 -2.39
CA ALA A 240 -46.56 -13.16 -1.67
C ALA A 240 -45.84 -13.24 -0.31
N LEU A 241 -44.56 -12.84 -0.27
CA LEU A 241 -43.77 -12.74 0.96
C LEU A 241 -44.41 -11.73 1.94
N ILE A 242 -44.64 -10.48 1.51
CA ILE A 242 -45.12 -9.40 2.37
C ILE A 242 -46.47 -9.75 3.03
N GLU A 243 -47.37 -10.40 2.28
CA GLU A 243 -48.69 -10.79 2.78
C GLU A 243 -48.64 -11.94 3.80
N ARG A 244 -47.60 -12.78 3.78
CA ARG A 244 -47.56 -14.05 4.53
C ARG A 244 -46.52 -14.10 5.65
N ILE A 245 -45.50 -13.25 5.63
CA ILE A 245 -44.42 -13.20 6.64
C ILE A 245 -44.93 -13.03 8.08
N GLY A 246 -46.08 -12.38 8.27
CA GLY A 246 -46.72 -12.21 9.58
C GLY A 246 -47.41 -13.46 10.13
N ARG A 247 -47.58 -14.52 9.31
CA ARG A 247 -48.19 -15.79 9.72
C ARG A 247 -47.19 -16.76 10.35
N LEU A 248 -45.88 -16.50 10.21
CA LEU A 248 -44.82 -17.35 10.76
C LEU A 248 -45.03 -17.56 12.26
N GLN A 249 -44.87 -18.80 12.71
CA GLN A 249 -45.04 -19.19 14.11
C GLN A 249 -43.71 -19.67 14.70
N PRO A 250 -43.44 -19.41 15.99
CA PRO A 250 -42.27 -19.94 16.67
C PRO A 250 -42.28 -21.47 16.73
N HIS A 251 -41.12 -22.10 16.52
CA HIS A 251 -40.96 -23.54 16.72
C HIS A 251 -40.53 -23.85 18.15
N THR A 252 -41.41 -24.52 18.91
CA THR A 252 -41.21 -24.85 20.34
C THR A 252 -39.95 -25.69 20.64
N ASN A 253 -39.46 -26.47 19.66
CA ASN A 253 -38.28 -27.32 19.84
C ASN A 253 -36.95 -26.60 19.57
N ARG A 254 -36.99 -25.33 19.13
CA ARG A 254 -35.82 -24.53 18.76
C ARG A 254 -35.88 -23.11 19.31
N ASN A 255 -36.03 -22.99 20.64
CA ASN A 255 -35.98 -21.71 21.34
C ASN A 255 -36.91 -20.62 20.76
N ASP A 256 -38.11 -21.02 20.32
CA ASP A 256 -39.11 -20.10 19.75
C ASP A 256 -38.61 -19.34 18.49
N GLU A 257 -37.75 -19.97 17.68
CA GLU A 257 -37.26 -19.41 16.41
C GLU A 257 -38.34 -19.44 15.31
N LEU A 258 -38.39 -18.38 14.50
CA LEU A 258 -39.16 -18.29 13.26
C LEU A 258 -38.30 -18.78 12.08
N HIS A 259 -38.85 -19.62 11.20
CA HIS A 259 -38.14 -20.11 10.01
C HIS A 259 -38.75 -19.53 8.73
N HIS A 260 -37.93 -18.89 7.89
CA HIS A 260 -38.43 -18.27 6.65
C HIS A 260 -38.99 -19.30 5.64
N VAL A 261 -38.47 -20.53 5.65
CA VAL A 261 -38.91 -21.61 4.75
C VAL A 261 -40.35 -22.07 5.01
N ASP A 262 -40.95 -21.73 6.15
CA ASP A 262 -42.37 -21.98 6.41
C ASP A 262 -43.31 -21.17 5.49
N LEU A 263 -42.79 -20.11 4.85
CA LEU A 263 -43.50 -19.40 3.80
C LEU A 263 -43.92 -20.32 2.64
N ILE A 264 -43.16 -21.38 2.37
CA ILE A 264 -43.50 -22.38 1.35
C ILE A 264 -44.85 -23.02 1.66
N ARG A 265 -45.03 -23.48 2.91
CA ARG A 265 -46.28 -24.08 3.36
C ARG A 265 -47.44 -23.09 3.27
N HIS A 266 -47.24 -21.84 3.66
CA HIS A 266 -48.27 -20.81 3.55
C HIS A 266 -48.64 -20.49 2.09
N CYS A 267 -47.68 -20.51 1.18
CA CYS A 267 -47.96 -20.35 -0.25
C CYS A 267 -48.76 -21.54 -0.79
N TYR A 268 -48.38 -22.77 -0.42
CA TYR A 268 -49.08 -23.99 -0.80
C TYR A 268 -50.53 -24.01 -0.28
N GLU A 269 -50.74 -23.71 1.01
CA GLU A 269 -52.06 -23.65 1.66
C GLU A 269 -53.00 -22.63 0.98
N ASP A 270 -52.45 -21.52 0.49
CA ASP A 270 -53.20 -20.48 -0.20
C ASP A 270 -53.39 -20.75 -1.70
N GLY A 271 -52.92 -21.91 -2.20
CA GLY A 271 -53.06 -22.31 -3.60
C GLY A 271 -52.13 -21.61 -4.59
N LEU A 272 -51.05 -20.97 -4.11
CA LEU A 272 -50.01 -20.40 -4.96
C LEU A 272 -49.15 -21.50 -5.60
N LYS A 273 -48.44 -21.15 -6.68
CA LYS A 273 -47.57 -22.10 -7.38
C LYS A 273 -46.26 -22.29 -6.62
N THR A 274 -46.09 -23.44 -6.00
CA THR A 274 -44.85 -23.82 -5.30
C THR A 274 -43.97 -24.72 -6.18
N ASN A 275 -42.66 -24.49 -6.14
CA ASN A 275 -41.66 -25.27 -6.87
C ASN A 275 -40.49 -25.65 -5.95
N ALA A 276 -39.84 -26.77 -6.27
CA ALA A 276 -38.56 -27.15 -5.67
C ALA A 276 -37.55 -27.38 -6.78
N PHE A 277 -36.43 -26.65 -6.74
CA PHE A 277 -35.30 -26.95 -7.61
C PHE A 277 -34.29 -27.83 -6.88
N ILE A 278 -33.94 -28.98 -7.43
CA ILE A 278 -32.96 -29.89 -6.80
C ILE A 278 -31.60 -29.73 -7.46
N TYR A 279 -30.70 -29.04 -6.77
CA TYR A 279 -29.32 -28.90 -7.21
C TYR A 279 -28.56 -30.23 -7.06
N ARG A 280 -27.83 -30.61 -8.11
CA ARG A 280 -27.12 -31.90 -8.20
C ARG A 280 -25.59 -31.78 -8.14
N GLY A 281 -25.05 -30.57 -8.10
CA GLY A 281 -23.62 -30.37 -7.87
C GLY A 281 -23.25 -30.55 -6.40
N ASP A 282 -21.95 -30.60 -6.14
CA ASP A 282 -21.42 -30.73 -4.78
C ASP A 282 -21.67 -29.44 -3.99
N VAL A 283 -22.18 -29.60 -2.75
CA VAL A 283 -22.44 -28.48 -1.84
C VAL A 283 -21.69 -28.72 -0.55
N LEU A 284 -20.55 -28.04 -0.40
CA LEU A 284 -19.79 -28.01 0.86
C LEU A 284 -20.62 -27.34 1.95
N SER A 285 -20.38 -27.75 3.20
CA SER A 285 -21.06 -27.11 4.33
C SER A 285 -20.51 -25.71 4.58
N GLY A 286 -21.40 -24.75 4.81
CA GLY A 286 -21.04 -23.41 5.27
C GLY A 286 -20.28 -23.37 6.59
N VAL A 287 -19.82 -22.17 6.93
CA VAL A 287 -18.94 -21.90 8.08
C VAL A 287 -19.74 -21.90 9.37
N ASN A 288 -19.83 -23.09 9.98
CA ASN A 288 -20.50 -23.26 11.27
C ASN A 288 -19.58 -23.81 12.36
N ARG A 289 -18.46 -24.44 12.00
CA ARG A 289 -17.41 -24.98 12.88
C ARG A 289 -16.05 -24.84 12.22
N TRP A 290 -14.97 -24.88 13.00
CA TRP A 290 -13.60 -24.86 12.46
C TRP A 290 -13.32 -25.99 11.48
N SER A 291 -13.94 -27.17 11.66
CA SER A 291 -13.84 -28.26 10.68
C SER A 291 -14.38 -27.88 9.30
N ASN A 292 -15.42 -27.03 9.23
CA ASN A 292 -15.95 -26.54 7.95
C ASN A 292 -14.95 -25.60 7.27
N VAL A 293 -14.31 -24.72 8.05
CA VAL A 293 -13.27 -23.80 7.55
C VAL A 293 -12.12 -24.60 6.92
N LEU A 294 -11.58 -25.58 7.65
CA LEU A 294 -10.45 -26.39 7.17
C LEU A 294 -10.78 -27.19 5.90
N SER A 295 -11.96 -27.82 5.85
CA SER A 295 -12.40 -28.54 4.65
C SER A 295 -12.65 -27.60 3.47
N GLY A 296 -13.19 -26.42 3.73
CA GLY A 296 -13.43 -25.38 2.74
C GLY A 296 -12.14 -24.80 2.15
N GLU A 297 -11.15 -24.47 2.99
CA GLU A 297 -9.82 -24.04 2.54
C GLU A 297 -9.18 -25.09 1.63
N ALA A 298 -9.20 -26.36 2.04
CA ALA A 298 -8.64 -27.45 1.26
C ALA A 298 -9.30 -27.58 -0.13
N ALA A 299 -10.62 -27.41 -0.20
CA ALA A 299 -11.36 -27.42 -1.45
C ALA A 299 -11.03 -26.22 -2.34
N LEU A 300 -10.98 -25.00 -1.79
CA LEU A 300 -10.63 -23.78 -2.52
C LEU A 300 -9.21 -23.84 -3.09
N PHE A 301 -8.25 -24.37 -2.31
CA PHE A 301 -6.89 -24.58 -2.81
C PHE A 301 -6.86 -25.64 -3.91
N ALA A 302 -7.68 -26.70 -3.82
CA ALA A 302 -7.76 -27.72 -4.86
C ALA A 302 -8.31 -27.16 -6.18
N GLU A 303 -9.38 -26.37 -6.10
CA GLU A 303 -9.98 -25.68 -7.24
C GLU A 303 -8.99 -24.71 -7.89
N THR A 304 -8.31 -23.89 -7.09
CA THR A 304 -7.27 -22.97 -7.56
C THR A 304 -6.14 -23.71 -8.26
N ARG A 305 -5.66 -24.82 -7.68
CA ARG A 305 -4.63 -25.67 -8.29
C ARG A 305 -5.08 -26.24 -9.63
N GLU A 306 -6.32 -26.70 -9.72
CA GLU A 306 -6.85 -27.27 -10.96
C GLU A 306 -7.00 -26.19 -12.05
N SER A 307 -7.52 -25.01 -11.70
CA SER A 307 -7.61 -23.86 -12.59
C SER A 307 -6.24 -23.45 -13.14
N LEU A 308 -5.23 -23.32 -12.27
CA LEU A 308 -3.86 -23.01 -12.68
C LEU A 308 -3.23 -24.13 -13.52
N ALA A 309 -3.48 -25.40 -13.19
CA ALA A 309 -2.99 -26.53 -13.99
C ALA A 309 -3.54 -26.52 -15.42
N ARG A 310 -4.82 -26.15 -15.62
CA ARG A 310 -5.40 -25.96 -16.96
C ARG A 310 -4.73 -24.83 -17.75
N LYS A 311 -4.18 -23.81 -17.06
CA LYS A 311 -3.35 -22.73 -17.65
C LYS A 311 -1.89 -23.14 -17.89
N GLY A 312 -1.50 -24.40 -17.64
CA GLY A 312 -0.14 -24.89 -17.82
C GLY A 312 0.81 -24.56 -16.65
N VAL A 313 0.28 -24.15 -15.51
CA VAL A 313 1.03 -23.84 -14.29
C VAL A 313 1.09 -25.07 -13.40
N ARG A 314 2.29 -25.43 -12.95
CA ARG A 314 2.46 -26.48 -11.95
C ARG A 314 2.29 -25.87 -10.57
N VAL A 315 1.45 -26.47 -9.74
CA VAL A 315 1.31 -26.08 -8.34
C VAL A 315 1.67 -27.27 -7.45
N ASP A 316 2.49 -27.03 -6.43
CA ASP A 316 2.84 -28.07 -5.47
C ASP A 316 1.59 -28.55 -4.69
N PRO A 317 1.41 -29.86 -4.43
CA PRO A 317 0.24 -30.36 -3.71
C PRO A 317 0.04 -29.74 -2.32
N ALA A 318 1.14 -29.34 -1.65
CA ALA A 318 1.09 -28.70 -0.34
C ALA A 318 0.95 -27.17 -0.42
N ALA A 319 0.97 -26.58 -1.62
CA ALA A 319 0.87 -25.14 -1.78
C ALA A 319 -0.53 -24.63 -1.44
N GLN A 320 -0.55 -23.51 -0.74
CA GLN A 320 -1.72 -22.70 -0.41
C GLN A 320 -1.69 -21.49 -1.32
N VAL A 321 -2.43 -21.56 -2.42
CA VAL A 321 -2.48 -20.48 -3.43
C VAL A 321 -3.80 -19.74 -3.30
N THR A 322 -3.74 -18.42 -3.22
CA THR A 322 -4.89 -17.53 -3.20
C THR A 322 -4.76 -16.51 -4.32
N LEU A 323 -5.89 -16.19 -4.96
CA LEU A 323 -5.98 -15.26 -6.08
C LEU A 323 -7.12 -14.28 -5.79
N ASP A 324 -6.91 -12.99 -6.05
CA ASP A 324 -8.00 -12.01 -5.95
C ASP A 324 -8.96 -12.08 -7.14
N SER A 325 -8.47 -12.60 -8.27
CA SER A 325 -9.24 -12.81 -9.49
C SER A 325 -9.00 -14.21 -10.07
N GLU A 326 -10.07 -14.80 -10.61
CA GLU A 326 -10.00 -16.08 -11.34
C GLU A 326 -9.27 -15.93 -12.69
N ASP A 327 -9.28 -14.71 -13.23
CA ASP A 327 -8.67 -14.35 -14.50
C ASP A 327 -7.24 -13.82 -14.34
N ILE A 328 -6.49 -14.37 -13.37
CA ILE A 328 -5.08 -14.02 -13.20
C ILE A 328 -4.29 -14.30 -14.49
N GLU A 329 -3.45 -13.34 -14.88
CA GLU A 329 -2.54 -13.44 -16.02
C GLU A 329 -1.24 -14.12 -15.58
N ILE A 330 -1.11 -15.39 -15.92
CA ILE A 330 0.07 -16.19 -15.61
C ILE A 330 0.48 -17.04 -16.82
N GLY A 331 1.76 -16.96 -17.16
CA GLY A 331 2.37 -17.73 -18.24
C GLY A 331 2.49 -19.21 -17.90
N THR A 332 2.84 -19.97 -18.93
CA THR A 332 3.00 -21.42 -18.90
C THR A 332 4.25 -21.85 -18.16
N ALA A 333 4.26 -23.10 -17.70
CA ALA A 333 5.41 -23.75 -17.07
C ALA A 333 5.94 -23.01 -15.82
N CYS A 334 5.13 -22.18 -15.19
CA CYS A 334 5.39 -21.63 -13.87
C CYS A 334 5.29 -22.72 -12.79
N TYR A 335 6.03 -22.57 -11.69
CA TYR A 335 5.97 -23.46 -10.55
C TYR A 335 5.73 -22.70 -9.24
N LEU A 336 4.58 -22.96 -8.61
CA LEU A 336 4.14 -22.33 -7.36
C LEU A 336 4.31 -23.28 -6.17
N LEU A 337 4.95 -22.81 -5.09
CA LEU A 337 5.26 -23.56 -3.88
C LEU A 337 4.93 -22.77 -2.61
N GLY A 338 4.61 -23.50 -1.53
CA GLY A 338 4.38 -22.89 -0.23
C GLY A 338 3.15 -22.00 -0.22
N ARG A 339 3.25 -20.78 0.34
CA ARG A 339 2.15 -19.82 0.39
C ARG A 339 2.27 -18.80 -0.74
N VAL A 340 1.34 -18.78 -1.67
CA VAL A 340 1.36 -17.83 -2.78
C VAL A 340 0.08 -17.02 -2.80
N HIS A 341 0.22 -15.71 -2.86
CA HIS A 341 -0.90 -14.78 -3.01
C HIS A 341 -0.66 -13.86 -4.20
N LEU A 342 -1.61 -13.83 -5.14
CA LEU A 342 -1.53 -13.03 -6.36
C LEU A 342 -2.73 -12.07 -6.43
N GLY A 343 -2.44 -10.78 -6.40
CA GLY A 343 -3.46 -9.74 -6.52
C GLY A 343 -4.04 -9.61 -7.93
N GLU A 344 -5.19 -8.94 -8.05
CA GLU A 344 -5.97 -8.86 -9.30
C GLU A 344 -5.18 -8.33 -10.51
N LYS A 345 -4.32 -7.32 -10.29
CA LYS A 345 -3.56 -6.64 -11.35
C LYS A 345 -2.18 -7.26 -11.61
N VAL A 346 -1.85 -8.36 -10.94
CA VAL A 346 -0.56 -9.04 -11.08
C VAL A 346 -0.49 -9.76 -12.42
N ARG A 347 0.65 -9.65 -13.09
CA ARG A 347 0.95 -10.34 -14.35
C ARG A 347 2.24 -11.13 -14.22
N ILE A 348 2.23 -12.40 -14.62
CA ILE A 348 3.38 -13.29 -14.52
C ILE A 348 3.66 -13.89 -15.91
N GLY A 349 4.91 -13.82 -16.36
CA GLY A 349 5.38 -14.40 -17.61
C GLY A 349 5.57 -15.92 -17.54
N ASP A 350 6.24 -16.48 -18.54
CA ASP A 350 6.49 -17.91 -18.64
C ASP A 350 7.65 -18.36 -17.73
N TYR A 351 7.67 -19.64 -17.34
CA TYR A 351 8.81 -20.27 -16.65
C TYR A 351 9.23 -19.60 -15.32
N CYS A 352 8.28 -18.97 -14.61
CA CYS A 352 8.56 -18.36 -13.31
C CYS A 352 8.49 -19.36 -12.14
N ARG A 353 9.32 -19.18 -11.12
CA ARG A 353 9.23 -19.95 -9.86
C ARG A 353 8.83 -19.04 -8.72
N LEU A 354 7.71 -19.32 -8.08
CA LEU A 354 7.21 -18.55 -6.93
C LEU A 354 7.11 -19.45 -5.70
N GLU A 355 7.82 -19.09 -4.63
CA GLU A 355 7.83 -19.85 -3.38
C GLU A 355 7.64 -18.91 -2.19
N ASN A 356 6.56 -19.07 -1.42
CA ASN A 356 6.25 -18.17 -0.29
C ASN A 356 6.21 -16.69 -0.72
N THR A 357 5.40 -16.39 -1.75
CA THR A 357 5.44 -15.10 -2.44
C THR A 357 4.08 -14.41 -2.39
N THR A 358 4.08 -13.12 -2.06
CA THR A 358 2.91 -12.24 -2.11
C THR A 358 3.16 -11.13 -3.12
N LEU A 359 2.36 -11.08 -4.19
CA LEU A 359 2.45 -10.07 -5.24
C LEU A 359 1.15 -9.26 -5.26
N LEU A 360 1.26 -7.94 -5.20
CA LEU A 360 0.14 -7.00 -5.10
C LEU A 360 0.31 -5.83 -6.07
N GLY A 361 -0.76 -5.04 -6.23
CA GLY A 361 -0.78 -3.86 -7.09
C GLY A 361 -0.50 -4.21 -8.55
N ALA A 362 0.09 -3.29 -9.30
CA ALA A 362 0.46 -3.49 -10.70
C ALA A 362 1.77 -4.28 -10.87
N THR A 363 2.03 -5.26 -9.99
CA THR A 363 3.27 -6.05 -10.03
C THR A 363 3.33 -6.93 -11.28
N THR A 364 4.45 -6.87 -11.99
CA THR A 364 4.71 -7.68 -13.18
C THR A 364 5.97 -8.51 -13.00
N VAL A 365 5.87 -9.81 -13.18
CA VAL A 365 7.00 -10.75 -13.15
C VAL A 365 7.26 -11.22 -14.57
N GLY A 366 8.38 -10.82 -15.17
CA GLY A 366 8.77 -11.27 -16.51
C GLY A 366 9.22 -12.73 -16.55
N ASP A 367 9.45 -13.25 -17.75
CA ASP A 367 9.81 -14.65 -17.97
C ASP A 367 11.05 -15.08 -17.17
N ALA A 368 11.06 -16.35 -16.76
CA ALA A 368 12.18 -17.01 -16.10
C ALA A 368 12.66 -16.30 -14.81
N VAL A 369 11.77 -15.65 -14.05
CA VAL A 369 12.10 -15.05 -12.75
C VAL A 369 11.79 -16.01 -11.59
N GLY A 370 12.72 -16.12 -10.65
CA GLY A 370 12.60 -16.89 -9.42
C GLY A 370 12.45 -15.99 -8.20
N LEU A 371 11.34 -16.12 -7.49
CA LEU A 371 11.02 -15.40 -6.26
C LEU A 371 10.82 -16.38 -5.11
N GLN A 372 11.59 -16.24 -4.03
CA GLN A 372 11.45 -17.04 -2.80
C GLN A 372 11.34 -16.15 -1.56
N ASN A 373 10.30 -16.31 -0.75
CA ASN A 373 10.05 -15.48 0.43
C ASN A 373 10.04 -13.98 0.05
N VAL A 374 9.31 -13.64 -1.03
CA VAL A 374 9.26 -12.28 -1.58
C VAL A 374 7.89 -11.66 -1.35
N THR A 375 7.86 -10.40 -0.92
CA THR A 375 6.65 -9.57 -0.95
C THR A 375 6.90 -8.39 -1.88
N ALA A 376 6.02 -8.17 -2.86
CA ALA A 376 6.17 -7.10 -3.84
C ALA A 376 4.85 -6.38 -4.09
N ASN A 377 4.88 -5.05 -4.11
CA ASN A 377 3.77 -4.19 -4.48
C ASN A 377 4.21 -3.23 -5.59
N ASP A 378 3.38 -3.06 -6.63
CA ASP A 378 3.65 -2.18 -7.78
C ASP A 378 5.07 -2.36 -8.38
N THR A 379 5.58 -3.58 -8.39
CA THR A 379 6.98 -3.87 -8.73
C THR A 379 7.09 -4.59 -10.07
N THR A 380 8.04 -4.15 -10.91
CA THR A 380 8.36 -4.84 -12.16
C THR A 380 9.66 -5.64 -12.00
N PHE A 381 9.60 -6.95 -12.20
CA PHE A 381 10.77 -7.80 -12.40
C PHE A 381 10.91 -8.07 -13.90
N GLU A 382 11.99 -7.63 -14.51
CA GLU A 382 12.21 -7.80 -15.95
C GLU A 382 12.40 -9.26 -16.36
N ALA A 383 11.95 -9.59 -17.57
CA ALA A 383 12.09 -10.92 -18.14
C ALA A 383 13.57 -11.29 -18.33
N SER A 384 13.94 -12.47 -17.84
CA SER A 384 15.24 -13.08 -18.08
C SER A 384 15.17 -14.00 -19.30
N PRO A 385 16.26 -14.16 -20.06
CA PRO A 385 16.31 -15.13 -21.16
C PRO A 385 15.94 -16.53 -20.65
N ILE A 386 15.01 -17.18 -21.35
CA ILE A 386 14.55 -18.53 -20.98
C ILE A 386 15.73 -19.52 -21.15
N PRO A 387 16.12 -20.27 -20.11
CA PRO A 387 17.23 -21.22 -20.21
C PRO A 387 16.96 -22.33 -21.23
N GLU A 388 18.00 -22.78 -21.94
CA GLU A 388 17.89 -23.92 -22.87
C GLU A 388 17.42 -25.23 -22.19
N ARG A 389 17.66 -25.35 -20.87
CA ARG A 389 17.20 -26.47 -20.04
C ARG A 389 16.31 -25.94 -18.92
N LEU A 390 15.02 -26.18 -19.07
CA LEU A 390 13.98 -25.65 -18.19
C LEU A 390 13.96 -26.29 -16.79
N ALA A 391 14.58 -27.45 -16.58
CA ALA A 391 14.51 -28.13 -15.28
C ALA A 391 15.78 -28.88 -14.88
N ALA A 392 16.15 -28.77 -13.60
CA ALA A 392 16.81 -29.85 -12.88
C ALA A 392 15.76 -30.93 -12.51
N PRO A 393 16.11 -32.22 -12.36
CA PRO A 393 15.15 -33.33 -12.25
C PRO A 393 13.97 -33.05 -11.30
N VAL A 394 12.74 -33.07 -11.84
CA VAL A 394 11.39 -33.02 -11.24
C VAL A 394 11.09 -31.93 -10.18
N ARG A 395 12.07 -31.18 -9.64
CA ARG A 395 11.88 -30.25 -8.51
C ARG A 395 12.36 -28.81 -8.73
N GLY A 396 13.20 -28.54 -9.72
CA GLY A 396 13.81 -27.21 -9.89
C GLY A 396 13.57 -26.65 -11.28
N LEU A 397 12.70 -25.66 -11.40
CA LEU A 397 12.61 -24.80 -12.58
C LEU A 397 13.84 -23.89 -12.58
N ALA A 398 14.64 -23.93 -13.64
CA ALA A 398 15.79 -23.05 -13.78
C ALA A 398 15.28 -21.64 -14.12
N THR A 399 15.60 -20.68 -13.26
CA THR A 399 15.24 -19.26 -13.44
C THR A 399 16.51 -18.47 -13.77
N GLY A 400 16.38 -17.41 -14.56
CA GLY A 400 17.49 -16.51 -14.88
C GLY A 400 17.79 -15.53 -13.75
N SER A 401 16.75 -15.04 -13.05
CA SER A 401 16.88 -14.24 -11.83
C SER A 401 16.51 -15.05 -10.60
N THR A 402 17.24 -14.88 -9.50
CA THR A 402 16.95 -15.52 -8.21
C THR A 402 16.90 -14.46 -7.12
N ILE A 403 15.70 -14.23 -6.58
CA ILE A 403 15.42 -13.18 -5.61
C ILE A 403 14.83 -13.83 -4.37
N GLU A 404 15.50 -13.66 -3.23
CA GLU A 404 15.17 -14.37 -2.00
C GLU A 404 15.02 -13.41 -0.81
N ASN A 405 14.09 -13.71 0.10
CA ASN A 405 13.92 -13.05 1.39
C ASN A 405 13.83 -11.52 1.28
N SER A 406 13.08 -11.01 0.30
CA SER A 406 13.14 -9.60 -0.11
C SER A 406 11.76 -8.93 -0.16
N THR A 407 11.74 -7.61 0.04
CA THR A 407 10.54 -6.78 0.02
C THR A 407 10.70 -5.63 -0.99
N PHE A 408 9.67 -5.40 -1.81
CA PHE A 408 9.68 -4.40 -2.86
C PHE A 408 8.38 -3.57 -2.86
N ASP A 409 8.50 -2.24 -2.93
CA ASP A 409 7.37 -1.31 -3.10
C ASP A 409 7.71 -0.28 -4.18
N ALA A 410 7.02 -0.36 -5.33
CA ALA A 410 7.26 0.50 -6.48
C ALA A 410 8.71 0.46 -6.98
N VAL A 411 9.21 -0.72 -7.32
CA VAL A 411 10.60 -0.95 -7.78
C VAL A 411 10.61 -1.50 -9.20
N ASN A 412 11.62 -1.15 -9.98
CA ASN A 412 11.95 -1.87 -11.21
C ASN A 412 13.24 -2.68 -10.97
N VAL A 413 13.18 -3.98 -11.19
CA VAL A 413 14.29 -4.92 -11.01
C VAL A 413 14.68 -5.47 -12.37
N GLY A 414 15.91 -5.20 -12.78
CA GLY A 414 16.47 -5.71 -14.03
C GLY A 414 16.57 -7.23 -14.08
N ASN A 415 16.74 -7.75 -15.29
CA ASN A 415 16.86 -9.18 -15.54
C ASN A 415 18.20 -9.77 -15.03
N ASN A 416 18.27 -11.11 -14.96
CA ASN A 416 19.44 -11.88 -14.48
C ASN A 416 19.99 -11.42 -13.12
N THR A 417 19.14 -10.92 -12.23
CA THR A 417 19.57 -10.42 -10.92
C THR A 417 19.61 -11.53 -9.87
N GLN A 418 20.58 -11.45 -8.96
CA GLN A 418 20.70 -12.32 -7.79
C GLN A 418 20.63 -11.47 -6.53
N LEU A 419 19.46 -11.46 -5.89
CA LEU A 419 19.15 -10.58 -4.78
C LEU A 419 18.79 -11.40 -3.55
N SER A 420 19.36 -11.05 -2.40
CA SER A 420 19.01 -11.69 -1.13
C SER A 420 18.89 -10.67 0.00
N PHE A 421 17.85 -10.79 0.83
CA PHE A 421 17.65 -9.87 1.96
C PHE A 421 17.64 -8.40 1.55
N ILE A 422 16.91 -8.08 0.48
CA ILE A 422 16.76 -6.72 -0.04
C ILE A 422 15.44 -6.12 0.45
N SER A 423 15.49 -4.87 0.89
CA SER A 423 14.29 -4.04 1.08
C SER A 423 14.41 -2.83 0.19
N ALA A 424 13.60 -2.75 -0.86
CA ALA A 424 13.71 -1.69 -1.86
C ALA A 424 12.38 -0.96 -2.03
N ARG A 425 12.44 0.37 -2.10
CA ARG A 425 11.25 1.20 -2.32
C ARG A 425 11.57 2.34 -3.26
N GLY A 426 10.80 2.51 -4.31
CA GLY A 426 10.95 3.64 -5.23
C GLY A 426 12.36 3.79 -5.82
N THR A 427 12.87 2.72 -6.41
CA THR A 427 14.22 2.67 -7.01
C THR A 427 14.25 1.76 -8.24
N VAL A 428 15.36 1.77 -8.96
CA VAL A 428 15.62 0.92 -10.12
C VAL A 428 16.91 0.14 -9.91
N ILE A 429 16.82 -1.19 -9.87
CA ILE A 429 17.95 -2.11 -9.71
C ILE A 429 18.39 -2.57 -11.11
N PRO A 430 19.66 -2.41 -11.49
CA PRO A 430 20.13 -2.76 -12.84
C PRO A 430 20.10 -4.27 -13.10
N SER A 431 20.08 -4.66 -14.37
CA SER A 431 20.27 -6.04 -14.80
C SER A 431 21.64 -6.59 -14.37
N ASP A 432 21.78 -7.92 -14.36
CA ASP A 432 23.04 -8.63 -14.05
C ASP A 432 23.65 -8.25 -12.69
N THR A 433 22.82 -7.84 -11.75
CA THR A 433 23.23 -7.33 -10.44
C THR A 433 23.19 -8.41 -9.37
N VAL A 434 24.24 -8.46 -8.54
CA VAL A 434 24.32 -9.33 -7.36
C VAL A 434 24.39 -8.47 -6.11
N LEU A 435 23.35 -8.54 -5.26
CA LEU A 435 23.28 -7.76 -4.01
C LEU A 435 22.74 -8.60 -2.86
N ALA A 436 23.26 -8.34 -1.66
CA ALA A 436 22.80 -8.97 -0.44
C ALA A 436 22.74 -7.96 0.71
N HIS A 437 21.73 -8.07 1.56
CA HIS A 437 21.61 -7.31 2.82
C HIS A 437 21.65 -5.78 2.64
N ARG A 438 20.76 -5.25 1.78
CA ARG A 438 20.67 -3.81 1.50
C ARG A 438 19.24 -3.29 1.64
N THR A 439 19.14 -2.06 2.14
CA THR A 439 17.95 -1.22 1.98
C THR A 439 18.23 -0.24 0.85
N LEU A 440 17.33 -0.15 -0.14
CA LEU A 440 17.51 0.66 -1.34
C LEU A 440 16.33 1.62 -1.56
N GLY A 441 16.65 2.78 -2.10
CA GLY A 441 15.69 3.79 -2.52
C GLY A 441 15.15 4.66 -1.39
N VAL A 442 13.86 4.97 -1.46
CA VAL A 442 13.18 5.86 -0.52
C VAL A 442 12.96 5.15 0.81
N PRO A 443 13.36 5.73 1.95
CA PRO A 443 13.08 5.12 3.24
C PRO A 443 11.55 4.97 3.48
N PRO A 444 11.11 3.95 4.24
CA PRO A 444 9.72 3.86 4.65
C PRO A 444 9.36 5.07 5.53
N THR A 445 8.14 5.61 5.37
CA THR A 445 7.60 6.74 6.13
C THR A 445 7.22 6.30 7.55
N GLN A 446 8.23 5.95 8.35
CA GLN A 446 8.11 5.44 9.72
C GLN A 446 9.35 5.84 10.53
N SER A 447 9.38 5.53 11.83
CA SER A 447 10.58 5.77 12.64
C SER A 447 11.82 5.10 12.04
N PRO A 448 13.00 5.74 12.08
CA PRO A 448 14.22 5.20 11.49
C PRO A 448 14.60 3.83 12.05
N PRO A 449 15.29 2.99 11.26
CA PRO A 449 15.79 1.70 11.75
C PRO A 449 16.62 1.86 13.03
N GLY A 450 16.24 1.12 14.08
CA GLY A 450 16.93 1.17 15.37
C GLY A 450 16.56 2.35 16.28
N VAL A 451 15.72 3.27 15.82
CA VAL A 451 15.20 4.39 16.63
C VAL A 451 13.80 4.06 17.13
N PRO A 452 13.56 3.93 18.46
CA PRO A 452 12.22 3.67 18.97
C PRO A 452 11.24 4.77 18.55
N LYS A 453 10.04 4.40 18.08
CA LYS A 453 8.99 5.35 17.65
C LYS A 453 8.72 6.48 18.67
N PRO A 454 8.60 6.21 20.00
CA PRO A 454 8.43 7.28 20.99
C PRO A 454 9.61 8.25 21.08
N LEU A 455 10.82 7.82 20.70
CA LEU A 455 12.01 8.68 20.65
C LEU A 455 11.94 9.62 19.43
N PHE A 456 11.55 9.09 18.28
CA PHE A 456 11.38 9.85 17.04
C PHE A 456 10.30 10.93 17.21
N GLU A 457 9.15 10.57 17.79
CA GLU A 457 8.02 11.48 18.05
C GLU A 457 8.34 12.59 19.06
N ARG A 458 9.39 12.45 19.87
CA ARG A 458 9.89 13.54 20.73
C ARG A 458 10.69 14.58 19.95
N ILE A 459 11.28 14.21 18.81
CA ILE A 459 12.05 15.10 17.95
C ILE A 459 11.14 15.75 16.91
N VAL A 460 10.19 15.02 16.34
CA VAL A 460 9.24 15.56 15.36
C VAL A 460 7.81 15.30 15.82
N THR A 461 7.04 16.38 16.01
CA THR A 461 5.72 16.35 16.68
C THR A 461 4.53 16.43 15.74
N ASP A 462 4.79 16.64 14.45
CA ASP A 462 3.80 16.66 13.37
C ASP A 462 4.17 15.58 12.33
N GLU A 463 3.32 15.38 11.31
CA GLU A 463 3.64 14.54 10.16
C GLU A 463 4.91 15.07 9.47
N TYR A 464 6.02 14.39 9.75
CA TYR A 464 7.33 14.74 9.22
C TYR A 464 7.38 14.43 7.73
N ILE A 465 7.76 15.41 6.92
CA ILE A 465 8.07 15.23 5.51
C ILE A 465 9.49 15.77 5.27
N PRO A 466 10.41 14.99 4.70
CA PRO A 466 11.78 15.41 4.44
C PRO A 466 11.85 16.34 3.22
N GLY A 467 11.31 17.55 3.32
CA GLY A 467 11.30 18.53 2.24
C GLY A 467 10.24 19.62 2.45
N VAL A 468 10.15 20.55 1.48
CA VAL A 468 9.18 21.66 1.54
C VAL A 468 7.82 21.27 0.99
N PHE A 469 7.79 20.39 -0.01
CA PHE A 469 6.59 19.93 -0.68
C PHE A 469 6.85 18.55 -1.27
N THR A 470 5.79 17.76 -1.41
CA THR A 470 5.81 16.59 -2.29
C THR A 470 5.59 17.01 -3.74
N PHE A 471 6.09 16.22 -4.66
CA PHE A 471 5.89 16.42 -6.09
C PHE A 471 4.36 16.50 -6.42
N GLY A 472 3.52 15.65 -5.81
CA GLY A 472 2.08 15.63 -6.02
C GLY A 472 1.36 16.96 -5.73
N GLU A 473 1.81 17.72 -4.73
CA GLU A 473 1.27 19.07 -4.43
C GLU A 473 1.47 20.07 -5.56
N LYS A 474 2.42 19.81 -6.48
CA LYS A 474 2.71 20.67 -7.64
C LYS A 474 2.04 20.17 -8.93
N LYS A 475 1.30 19.05 -8.91
CA LYS A 475 0.68 18.42 -10.10
C LYS A 475 -0.24 19.37 -10.87
N ALA A 476 -0.97 20.24 -10.16
CA ALA A 476 -1.89 21.20 -10.78
C ALA A 476 -1.19 22.44 -11.38
N LEU A 477 0.11 22.61 -11.16
CA LEU A 477 0.88 23.73 -11.69
C LEU A 477 1.48 23.37 -13.05
N PRO A 478 1.58 24.33 -14.00
CA PRO A 478 2.27 24.14 -15.28
C PRO A 478 3.73 23.65 -15.13
N ASP A 479 4.33 23.88 -13.96
CA ASP A 479 5.71 23.52 -13.63
C ASP A 479 5.91 22.03 -13.29
N TRP A 480 4.85 21.23 -13.13
CA TRP A 480 4.96 19.79 -12.81
C TRP A 480 5.88 19.04 -13.78
N GLU A 481 5.62 19.19 -15.08
CA GLU A 481 6.41 18.53 -16.11
C GLU A 481 7.81 19.14 -16.26
N ASN A 482 7.96 20.43 -15.90
CA ASN A 482 9.27 21.07 -15.84
C ASN A 482 10.13 20.50 -14.70
N LEU A 483 9.56 20.19 -13.54
CA LEU A 483 10.28 19.60 -12.41
C LEU A 483 10.82 18.20 -12.74
N ARG A 484 10.01 17.35 -13.37
CA ARG A 484 10.43 16.02 -13.83
C ARG A 484 11.55 16.11 -14.87
N ARG A 485 11.35 16.97 -15.90
CA ARG A 485 12.38 17.25 -16.92
C ARG A 485 13.66 17.83 -16.31
N HIS A 486 13.56 18.63 -15.25
CA HIS A 486 14.71 19.18 -14.56
C HIS A 486 15.55 18.08 -13.88
N VAL A 487 14.93 17.16 -13.14
CA VAL A 487 15.63 16.02 -12.53
C VAL A 487 16.31 15.17 -13.61
N GLN A 488 15.59 14.82 -14.66
CA GLN A 488 16.15 14.04 -15.77
C GLN A 488 17.32 14.75 -16.46
N SER A 489 17.16 16.04 -16.80
CA SER A 489 18.20 16.83 -17.47
C SER A 489 19.42 16.99 -16.58
N HIS A 490 19.23 17.33 -15.29
CA HIS A 490 20.33 17.56 -14.37
C HIS A 490 21.12 16.27 -14.10
N SER A 491 20.43 15.13 -13.97
CA SER A 491 21.08 13.82 -13.87
C SER A 491 21.94 13.52 -15.10
N ALA A 492 21.40 13.75 -16.30
CA ALA A 492 22.09 13.45 -17.56
C ALA A 492 23.27 14.39 -17.88
N THR A 493 23.16 15.69 -17.53
CA THR A 493 24.18 16.68 -17.88
C THR A 493 25.24 16.89 -16.80
N GLU A 494 24.90 16.68 -15.53
CA GLU A 494 25.79 16.98 -14.41
C GLU A 494 26.22 15.72 -13.64
N LEU A 495 25.27 14.95 -13.09
CA LEU A 495 25.59 13.84 -12.17
C LEU A 495 26.25 12.64 -12.87
N ILE A 496 25.61 12.10 -13.90
CA ILE A 496 26.05 10.88 -14.59
C ILE A 496 27.40 11.06 -15.29
N PRO A 497 27.68 12.19 -15.98
CA PRO A 497 29.01 12.43 -16.57
C PRO A 497 30.14 12.57 -15.55
N ARG A 498 29.83 12.96 -14.31
CA ARG A 498 30.77 12.96 -13.19
C ARG A 498 31.03 11.55 -12.66
N ALA A 499 30.01 10.69 -12.68
CA ALA A 499 30.11 9.32 -12.20
C ALA A 499 30.94 8.43 -13.13
N THR A 500 30.76 8.54 -14.46
CA THR A 500 31.46 7.70 -15.43
C THR A 500 31.66 8.37 -16.78
N ARG A 501 32.71 7.96 -17.51
CA ARG A 501 32.96 8.33 -18.92
C ARG A 501 32.54 7.25 -19.92
N ASN A 502 32.09 6.09 -19.44
CA ASN A 502 31.67 4.98 -20.31
C ASN A 502 30.26 5.28 -20.87
N PRO A 503 30.09 5.45 -22.19
CA PRO A 503 28.79 5.81 -22.78
C PRO A 503 27.67 4.81 -22.48
N GLN A 504 27.98 3.52 -22.37
CA GLN A 504 26.99 2.48 -22.06
C GLN A 504 26.47 2.64 -20.63
N LEU A 505 27.36 2.84 -19.66
CA LEU A 505 26.97 3.05 -18.25
C LEU A 505 26.26 4.40 -18.05
N GLN A 506 26.59 5.41 -18.85
CA GLN A 506 25.84 6.67 -18.86
C GLN A 506 24.41 6.44 -19.36
N GLN A 507 24.25 5.70 -20.45
CA GLN A 507 22.94 5.41 -21.04
C GLN A 507 22.08 4.61 -20.06
N THR A 508 22.61 3.54 -19.46
CA THR A 508 21.85 2.74 -18.48
C THR A 508 21.44 3.56 -17.26
N ALA A 509 22.32 4.41 -16.71
CA ALA A 509 21.98 5.29 -15.60
C ALA A 509 20.91 6.35 -15.99
N CYS A 510 20.98 6.90 -17.19
CA CYS A 510 19.97 7.82 -17.71
C CYS A 510 18.60 7.14 -17.86
N ASP A 511 18.59 5.93 -18.40
CA ASP A 511 17.37 5.14 -18.59
C ASP A 511 16.76 4.77 -17.23
N ALA A 512 17.57 4.41 -16.24
CA ALA A 512 17.09 4.15 -14.88
C ALA A 512 16.44 5.36 -14.22
N VAL A 513 17.04 6.55 -14.34
CA VAL A 513 16.43 7.81 -13.85
C VAL A 513 15.10 8.07 -14.55
N LYS A 514 15.04 7.86 -15.88
CA LYS A 514 13.79 8.01 -16.63
C LYS A 514 12.73 7.01 -16.15
N THR A 515 13.09 5.75 -15.99
CA THR A 515 12.22 4.70 -15.47
C THR A 515 11.66 5.07 -14.10
N LEU A 516 12.50 5.52 -13.15
CA LEU A 516 12.04 5.97 -11.83
C LEU A 516 11.00 7.09 -11.93
N LEU A 517 11.23 8.08 -12.80
CA LEU A 517 10.30 9.20 -13.02
C LEU A 517 9.00 8.79 -13.71
N GLU A 518 8.97 7.62 -14.35
CA GLU A 518 7.83 7.07 -15.08
C GLU A 518 7.10 5.94 -14.33
N LEU A 519 7.66 5.44 -13.23
CA LEU A 519 7.04 4.42 -12.38
C LEU A 519 5.67 4.89 -11.89
N ARG A 520 4.69 3.99 -11.97
CA ARG A 520 3.30 4.21 -11.58
C ARG A 520 2.86 3.20 -10.53
N ARG A 521 1.95 3.64 -9.67
CA ARG A 521 1.24 2.78 -8.71
C ARG A 521 0.00 2.16 -9.35
N ALA A 522 -0.62 1.20 -8.67
CA ALA A 522 -1.84 0.52 -9.14
C ALA A 522 -3.02 1.47 -9.44
N ASN A 523 -3.04 2.66 -8.83
CA ASN A 523 -4.04 3.71 -9.07
C ASN A 523 -3.70 4.63 -10.26
N SER A 524 -2.64 4.31 -11.02
CA SER A 524 -2.09 5.06 -12.16
C SER A 524 -1.37 6.37 -11.84
N ASP A 525 -1.27 6.78 -10.57
CA ASP A 525 -0.46 7.94 -10.19
C ASP A 525 1.03 7.64 -10.33
N TYR A 526 1.84 8.65 -10.62
CA TYR A 526 3.28 8.48 -10.61
C TYR A 526 3.77 8.27 -9.18
N LEU A 527 4.67 7.32 -8.97
CA LEU A 527 5.31 7.07 -7.67
C LEU A 527 5.88 8.36 -7.07
N ILE A 528 6.55 9.16 -7.91
CA ILE A 528 7.22 10.38 -7.47
C ILE A 528 6.27 11.41 -6.88
N GLU A 529 4.95 11.33 -7.14
CA GLU A 529 3.97 12.25 -6.56
C GLU A 529 3.96 12.19 -5.02
N SER A 530 4.27 11.04 -4.44
CA SER A 530 4.38 10.90 -2.98
C SER A 530 5.74 11.32 -2.40
N LEU A 531 6.72 11.68 -3.25
CA LEU A 531 8.09 11.93 -2.83
C LEU A 531 8.40 13.42 -2.76
N THR A 532 9.27 13.80 -1.83
CA THR A 532 9.93 15.12 -1.86
C THR A 532 11.06 15.16 -2.89
N PRO A 533 11.51 16.34 -3.32
CA PRO A 533 12.74 16.48 -4.10
C PRO A 533 13.95 15.82 -3.45
N GLU A 534 14.10 15.93 -2.13
CA GLU A 534 15.22 15.36 -1.39
C GLU A 534 15.16 13.83 -1.37
N GLU A 535 13.97 13.22 -1.21
CA GLU A 535 13.84 11.76 -1.33
C GLU A 535 14.18 11.27 -2.73
N LEU A 536 13.64 11.93 -3.75
CA LEU A 536 13.88 11.57 -5.15
C LEU A 536 15.37 11.66 -5.51
N TRP A 537 16.05 12.73 -5.09
CA TRP A 537 17.49 12.87 -5.33
C TRP A 537 18.32 11.80 -4.60
N GLY A 538 17.92 11.41 -3.39
CA GLY A 538 18.56 10.31 -2.66
C GLY A 538 18.52 9.01 -3.47
N SER A 539 17.35 8.64 -3.98
CA SER A 539 17.20 7.48 -4.86
C SER A 539 18.01 7.62 -6.15
N VAL A 540 18.08 8.82 -6.74
CA VAL A 540 18.89 9.07 -7.95
C VAL A 540 20.39 8.89 -7.68
N PHE A 541 20.93 9.40 -6.57
CA PHE A 541 22.35 9.20 -6.23
C PHE A 541 22.69 7.73 -6.01
N GLU A 542 21.82 6.99 -5.32
CA GLU A 542 21.95 5.55 -5.13
C GLU A 542 21.94 4.80 -6.46
N MET A 543 20.95 5.05 -7.33
CA MET A 543 20.83 4.38 -8.62
C MET A 543 22.04 4.63 -9.51
N VAL A 544 22.53 5.88 -9.57
CA VAL A 544 23.75 6.21 -10.33
C VAL A 544 24.95 5.46 -9.76
N THR A 545 25.06 5.33 -8.44
CA THR A 545 26.13 4.53 -7.81
C THR A 545 26.02 3.06 -8.20
N LEU A 546 24.83 2.46 -8.13
CA LEU A 546 24.59 1.07 -8.52
C LEU A 546 24.93 0.81 -9.99
N HIS A 547 24.60 1.73 -10.89
CA HIS A 547 24.78 1.55 -12.33
C HIS A 547 26.21 1.84 -12.79
N THR A 548 26.90 2.77 -12.13
CA THR A 548 28.24 3.21 -12.57
C THR A 548 29.38 2.61 -11.74
N GLY A 549 29.09 2.08 -10.55
CA GLY A 549 30.08 1.62 -9.58
C GLY A 549 30.89 2.74 -8.92
N ASN A 550 30.57 4.01 -9.17
CA ASN A 550 31.26 5.15 -8.57
C ASN A 550 30.43 5.75 -7.42
N PRO A 551 30.84 5.54 -6.15
CA PRO A 551 30.10 6.06 -5.00
C PRO A 551 30.36 7.54 -4.72
N ASN A 552 31.33 8.20 -5.37
CA ASN A 552 31.63 9.61 -5.13
C ASN A 552 31.82 10.40 -6.44
N PRO A 553 30.73 10.69 -7.18
CA PRO A 553 30.81 11.50 -8.41
C PRO A 553 31.42 12.89 -8.20
N TYR A 554 31.27 13.49 -7.01
CA TYR A 554 31.66 14.87 -6.73
C TYR A 554 33.05 15.02 -6.10
N HIS A 555 33.82 13.93 -5.97
CA HIS A 555 35.13 13.93 -5.30
C HIS A 555 36.07 15.06 -5.75
N HIS A 556 36.20 15.26 -7.06
CA HIS A 556 37.08 16.30 -7.62
C HIS A 556 36.61 17.72 -7.33
N ASP A 557 35.29 17.94 -7.36
CA ASP A 557 34.68 19.24 -7.10
C ASP A 557 34.83 19.60 -5.61
N LYS A 558 34.60 18.63 -4.72
CA LYS A 558 34.84 18.72 -3.28
C LYS A 558 36.30 19.12 -2.99
N LEU A 559 37.27 18.37 -3.50
CA LEU A 559 38.69 18.62 -3.26
C LEU A 559 39.14 20.01 -3.71
N LYS A 560 38.68 20.48 -4.89
CA LYS A 560 38.96 21.84 -5.37
C LYS A 560 38.34 22.91 -4.47
N ALA A 561 37.11 22.68 -4.01
CA ALA A 561 36.44 23.60 -3.11
C ALA A 561 37.21 23.73 -1.78
N ARG A 562 37.64 22.61 -1.18
CA ARG A 562 38.50 22.61 0.02
C ARG A 562 39.77 23.42 -0.17
N GLN A 563 40.51 23.15 -1.24
CA GLN A 563 41.79 23.83 -1.51
C GLN A 563 41.61 25.34 -1.68
N THR A 564 40.54 25.74 -2.37
CA THR A 564 40.22 27.16 -2.59
C THR A 564 39.83 27.83 -1.28
N ALA A 565 38.95 27.21 -0.49
CA ALA A 565 38.54 27.75 0.79
C ALA A 565 39.72 27.86 1.78
N LEU A 566 40.60 26.85 1.83
CA LEU A 566 41.82 26.89 2.66
C LEU A 566 42.78 28.01 2.25
N ALA A 567 42.90 28.30 0.95
CA ALA A 567 43.74 29.38 0.46
C ALA A 567 43.18 30.77 0.80
N LEU A 568 41.85 30.92 0.79
CA LEU A 568 41.16 32.19 1.07
C LEU A 568 40.95 32.44 2.57
N LEU A 569 40.92 31.38 3.40
CA LEU A 569 40.67 31.51 4.84
C LEU A 569 41.59 32.55 5.52
N PRO A 570 42.92 32.56 5.35
CA PRO A 570 43.79 33.55 6.00
C PRO A 570 43.61 35.00 5.51
N GLU A 571 43.05 35.21 4.32
CA GLU A 571 42.83 36.55 3.76
C GLU A 571 41.68 37.27 4.47
N PHE A 572 40.60 36.54 4.79
CA PHE A 572 39.36 37.14 5.30
C PHE A 572 39.10 36.87 6.78
N TRP A 573 39.70 35.83 7.36
CA TRP A 573 39.47 35.46 8.75
C TRP A 573 40.15 36.44 9.71
N ASN A 574 39.36 37.08 10.58
CA ASN A 574 39.82 38.05 11.58
C ASN A 574 39.21 37.73 12.96
N ASP A 575 39.38 38.60 13.96
CA ASP A 575 38.85 38.41 15.32
C ASP A 575 37.40 38.87 15.53
N ASP A 576 36.74 39.38 14.50
CA ASP A 576 35.35 39.83 14.58
C ASP A 576 34.36 38.67 14.34
N TRP A 577 33.54 38.36 15.34
CA TRP A 577 32.55 37.27 15.29
C TRP A 577 31.54 37.42 14.16
N LEU A 578 31.10 38.65 13.85
CA LEU A 578 30.15 38.90 12.78
C LEU A 578 30.79 38.58 11.42
N THR A 579 32.02 39.03 11.19
CA THR A 579 32.80 38.71 9.97
C THR A 579 32.97 37.20 9.81
N ARG A 580 33.40 36.49 10.86
CA ARG A 580 33.55 35.02 10.84
C ARG A 580 32.24 34.33 10.46
N LEU A 581 31.12 34.76 11.05
CA LEU A 581 29.81 34.19 10.78
C LEU A 581 29.33 34.46 9.35
N LYS A 582 29.58 35.66 8.81
CA LYS A 582 29.29 35.97 7.40
C LYS A 582 30.08 35.06 6.46
N LEU A 583 31.36 34.80 6.77
CA LEU A 583 32.19 33.86 5.98
C LEU A 583 31.66 32.43 6.04
N VAL A 584 31.22 31.96 7.21
CA VAL A 584 30.56 30.66 7.37
C VAL A 584 29.33 30.54 6.46
N VAL A 585 28.50 31.58 6.36
CA VAL A 585 27.33 31.57 5.46
C VAL A 585 27.73 31.70 3.99
N ALA A 586 28.70 32.56 3.68
CA ALA A 586 29.15 32.88 2.32
C ALA A 586 30.01 31.78 1.68
N GLY A 587 30.60 30.89 2.47
CA GLY A 587 31.40 29.75 2.00
C GLY A 587 30.69 28.92 0.93
N ASN A 588 29.35 28.86 0.97
CA ASN A 588 28.50 28.21 -0.03
C ASN A 588 28.64 28.78 -1.46
N ILE A 589 29.37 29.88 -1.67
CA ILE A 589 29.69 30.39 -3.01
C ILE A 589 30.78 29.53 -3.67
N ILE A 590 31.66 28.90 -2.89
CA ILE A 590 32.76 28.06 -3.37
C ILE A 590 32.21 26.68 -3.76
N ASP A 591 31.50 26.65 -4.88
CA ASP A 591 30.81 25.47 -5.37
C ASP A 591 31.21 25.16 -6.82
N TYR A 592 32.16 24.24 -6.97
CA TYR A 592 32.61 23.75 -8.27
C TYR A 592 31.62 22.79 -8.93
N SER A 593 30.61 22.29 -8.20
CA SER A 593 29.57 21.43 -8.76
C SER A 593 28.55 22.22 -9.59
N SER A 594 28.42 23.53 -9.36
CA SER A 594 27.50 24.40 -10.10
C SER A 594 28.10 24.90 -11.42
N GLU A 595 27.50 24.51 -12.55
CA GLU A 595 27.90 24.99 -13.88
C GLU A 595 27.87 26.54 -13.99
N ARG A 596 26.92 27.19 -13.30
CA ARG A 596 26.83 28.66 -13.24
C ARG A 596 28.05 29.26 -12.54
N VAL A 597 28.49 28.68 -11.43
CA VAL A 597 29.68 29.14 -10.70
C VAL A 597 30.93 28.92 -11.55
N VAL A 598 31.06 27.77 -12.19
CA VAL A 598 32.18 27.47 -13.09
C VAL A 598 32.24 28.47 -14.26
N LYS A 599 31.10 28.86 -14.84
CA LYS A 599 31.02 29.92 -15.88
C LYS A 599 31.49 31.28 -15.36
N LYS A 600 31.05 31.68 -14.16
CA LYS A 600 31.48 32.94 -13.53
C LYS A 600 32.99 32.93 -13.26
N LEU A 601 33.54 31.84 -12.74
CA LEU A 601 34.97 31.70 -12.47
C LEU A 601 35.82 31.74 -13.75
N LYS A 602 35.32 31.17 -14.85
CA LYS A 602 35.99 31.29 -16.16
C LYS A 602 36.01 32.73 -16.69
N ALA A 603 34.96 33.50 -16.41
CA ALA A 603 34.87 34.89 -16.83
C ALA A 603 35.69 35.84 -15.92
N ASN A 604 35.80 35.49 -14.63
CA ASN A 604 36.53 36.24 -13.62
C ASN A 604 37.28 35.26 -12.67
N PRO A 605 38.61 35.10 -12.82
CA PRO A 605 39.41 34.23 -11.95
C PRO A 605 39.37 34.60 -10.46
N ASP A 606 39.15 35.88 -10.14
CA ASP A 606 39.10 36.39 -8.77
C ASP A 606 37.69 36.34 -8.16
N TYR A 607 36.72 35.73 -8.87
CA TYR A 607 35.30 35.67 -8.50
C TYR A 607 35.06 35.27 -7.04
N PHE A 608 35.76 34.26 -6.53
CA PHE A 608 35.57 33.81 -5.14
C PHE A 608 36.07 34.82 -4.11
N SER A 609 37.26 35.39 -4.30
CA SER A 609 37.80 36.41 -3.38
C SER A 609 36.93 37.67 -3.40
N GLU A 610 36.51 38.13 -4.57
CA GLU A 610 35.59 39.28 -4.69
C GLU A 610 34.23 39.02 -4.05
N SER A 611 33.68 37.81 -4.23
CA SER A 611 32.38 37.46 -3.65
C SER A 611 32.44 37.34 -2.13
N LEU A 612 33.53 36.80 -1.56
CA LEU A 612 33.74 36.77 -0.10
C LEU A 612 33.93 38.18 0.48
N ARG A 613 34.69 39.05 -0.21
CA ARG A 613 34.84 40.45 0.20
C ARG A 613 33.49 41.16 0.24
N ALA A 614 32.70 41.02 -0.82
CA ALA A 614 31.35 41.55 -0.87
C ALA A 614 30.45 40.96 0.24
N ALA A 615 30.62 39.68 0.58
CA ALA A 615 29.83 39.03 1.63
C ALA A 615 30.07 39.65 3.01
N VAL A 616 31.32 39.97 3.34
CA VAL A 616 31.68 40.62 4.61
C VAL A 616 31.01 41.99 4.73
N ASP A 617 30.90 42.73 3.62
CA ASP A 617 30.27 44.05 3.58
C ASP A 617 28.73 44.00 3.51
N THR A 618 28.15 42.88 3.08
CA THR A 618 26.70 42.72 2.89
C THR A 618 25.99 42.44 4.22
N SER A 619 24.86 43.10 4.49
CA SER A 619 24.02 42.82 5.66
C SER A 619 23.25 41.49 5.50
N PHE A 620 22.94 40.83 6.61
CA PHE A 620 22.04 39.68 6.57
C PHE A 620 20.62 40.13 6.19
N ALA A 621 19.97 39.38 5.29
CA ALA A 621 18.57 39.59 4.93
C ALA A 621 17.62 39.15 6.06
N ILE A 622 18.03 38.15 6.84
CA ILE A 622 17.45 37.80 8.13
C ILE A 622 18.60 37.80 9.13
N ASP A 623 18.56 38.72 10.08
CA ASP A 623 19.66 38.96 11.02
C ASP A 623 19.25 38.62 12.45
N CYS A 624 19.61 37.42 12.91
CA CYS A 624 19.49 37.00 14.30
C CYS A 624 20.84 37.04 15.05
N TYR A 625 21.80 37.86 14.62
CA TYR A 625 23.15 37.91 15.21
C TYR A 625 23.13 38.23 16.70
N LYS A 626 22.26 39.16 17.13
CA LYS A 626 22.08 39.47 18.56
C LYS A 626 21.68 38.24 19.38
N ALA A 627 20.74 37.43 18.89
CA ALA A 627 20.32 36.21 19.56
C ALA A 627 21.47 35.19 19.63
N PHE A 628 22.35 35.18 18.64
CA PHE A 628 23.54 34.32 18.64
C PHE A 628 24.58 34.76 19.66
N CYS A 629 24.81 36.07 19.82
CA CYS A 629 25.66 36.56 20.91
C CYS A 629 25.14 36.08 22.26
N GLU A 630 23.85 36.30 22.53
CA GLU A 630 23.23 35.94 23.81
C GLU A 630 23.19 34.42 24.07
N LYS A 631 22.92 33.61 23.05
CA LYS A 631 22.69 32.15 23.20
C LYS A 631 23.94 31.30 23.01
N VAL A 632 24.96 31.83 22.34
CA VAL A 632 26.18 31.09 21.99
C VAL A 632 27.42 31.79 22.54
N ILE A 633 27.74 33.01 22.09
CA ILE A 633 29.03 33.66 22.43
C ILE A 633 29.13 33.99 23.92
N ASP A 634 28.09 34.59 24.48
CA ASP A 634 28.03 35.04 25.88
C ASP A 634 27.46 33.96 26.82
N ALA A 635 27.05 32.83 26.26
CA ALA A 635 26.40 31.77 27.02
C ALA A 635 27.40 30.88 27.76
N ALA A 636 26.93 30.21 28.82
CA ALA A 636 27.71 29.17 29.46
C ALA A 636 28.02 28.02 28.48
N PRO A 637 29.07 27.21 28.74
CA PRO A 637 29.34 25.99 27.98
C PRO A 637 28.09 25.14 27.75
N GLN A 638 27.90 24.72 26.51
CA GLN A 638 26.72 23.99 26.03
C GLN A 638 27.15 22.86 25.10
N GLN A 639 26.25 21.90 24.87
CA GLN A 639 26.36 20.94 23.79
C GLN A 639 25.67 21.47 22.54
N ILE A 640 26.45 21.68 21.47
CA ILE A 640 25.97 22.19 20.20
C ILE A 640 26.12 21.09 19.14
N LEU A 641 25.03 20.80 18.44
CA LEU A 641 25.03 19.93 17.28
C LEU A 641 25.18 20.77 16.01
N TRP A 642 26.21 20.53 15.21
CA TRP A 642 26.49 21.26 13.98
C TRP A 642 26.20 20.37 12.77
N LEU A 643 25.13 20.65 12.02
CA LEU A 643 24.88 19.98 10.74
C LEU A 643 25.69 20.67 9.65
N ALA A 644 26.66 19.95 9.08
CA ALA A 644 27.39 20.40 7.90
C ALA A 644 26.54 20.27 6.63
N ASP A 645 26.87 21.09 5.62
CA ASP A 645 26.30 21.05 4.28
C ASP A 645 27.44 20.76 3.28
N ASN A 646 27.87 21.74 2.48
CA ASN A 646 28.85 21.51 1.43
C ASN A 646 30.29 21.35 1.92
N ASP A 647 31.00 20.41 1.33
CA ASP A 647 32.39 20.08 1.67
C ASP A 647 33.38 21.27 1.64
N GLY A 648 33.22 22.20 0.70
CA GLY A 648 34.08 23.39 0.61
C GLY A 648 33.79 24.45 1.68
N GLU A 649 32.53 24.64 2.06
CA GLU A 649 32.16 25.63 3.10
C GLU A 649 32.57 25.17 4.49
N VAL A 650 32.67 23.84 4.69
CA VAL A 650 33.09 23.23 5.96
C VAL A 650 34.46 23.73 6.42
N ILE A 651 35.34 24.20 5.52
CA ILE A 651 36.60 24.84 5.93
C ILE A 651 36.37 26.04 6.86
N PHE A 652 35.38 26.89 6.54
CA PHE A 652 35.00 28.01 7.39
C PHE A 652 34.25 27.55 8.64
N ASP A 653 33.45 26.48 8.54
CA ASP A 653 32.76 25.88 9.69
C ASP A 653 33.76 25.36 10.73
N ILE A 654 34.75 24.57 10.32
CA ILE A 654 35.77 24.03 11.23
C ILE A 654 36.61 25.16 11.85
N ALA A 655 36.94 26.20 11.07
CA ALA A 655 37.58 27.40 11.60
C ALA A 655 36.72 28.07 12.69
N PHE A 656 35.41 28.19 12.46
CA PHE A 656 34.46 28.76 13.41
C PHE A 656 34.29 27.90 14.67
N ILE A 657 34.15 26.59 14.49
CA ILE A 657 34.02 25.60 15.56
C ILE A 657 35.26 25.63 16.45
N GLN A 658 36.45 25.81 15.88
CA GLN A 658 37.68 25.98 16.67
C GLN A 658 37.58 27.16 17.66
N GLU A 659 36.90 28.24 17.28
CA GLU A 659 36.67 29.39 18.16
C GLU A 659 35.57 29.09 19.20
N LEU A 660 34.51 28.38 18.83
CA LEU A 660 33.47 27.94 19.78
C LEU A 660 34.03 26.98 20.84
N VAL A 661 34.96 26.12 20.47
CA VAL A 661 35.67 25.24 21.43
C VAL A 661 36.46 26.05 22.44
N LYS A 662 37.08 27.17 22.04
CA LYS A 662 37.77 28.08 22.98
C LYS A 662 36.81 28.73 23.98
N CYS A 663 35.54 28.92 23.60
CA CYS A 663 34.47 29.35 24.49
C CYS A 663 33.99 28.24 25.46
N GLY A 664 34.50 27.01 25.32
CA GLY A 664 34.21 25.87 26.19
C GLY A 664 33.02 25.00 25.75
N HIS A 665 32.44 25.27 24.58
CA HIS A 665 31.33 24.44 24.07
C HIS A 665 31.81 23.05 23.64
N HIS A 666 30.93 22.06 23.82
CA HIS A 666 31.11 20.71 23.29
C HIS A 666 30.35 20.62 21.96
N ILE A 667 31.02 20.17 20.90
CA ILE A 667 30.47 20.25 19.55
C ILE A 667 30.37 18.84 18.94
N VAL A 668 29.20 18.48 18.44
CA VAL A 668 29.03 17.29 17.60
C VAL A 668 28.85 17.75 16.16
N ILE A 669 29.84 17.48 15.30
CA ILE A 669 29.81 17.82 13.89
C ILE A 669 29.21 16.65 13.13
N VAL A 670 28.13 16.92 12.42
CA VAL A 670 27.31 15.91 11.75
C VAL A 670 27.50 16.02 10.24
N GLY A 671 27.97 14.95 9.63
CA GLY A 671 28.05 14.77 8.18
C GLY A 671 27.08 13.70 7.67
N LYS A 672 27.16 13.41 6.37
CA LYS A 672 26.47 12.27 5.76
C LYS A 672 27.18 10.95 6.04
N VAL A 673 26.44 9.85 5.96
CA VAL A 673 27.03 8.50 6.01
C VAL A 673 27.79 8.17 4.73
N ASP A 674 27.28 8.66 3.60
CA ASP A 674 27.82 8.43 2.27
C ASP A 674 27.58 9.67 1.39
N ASN A 675 28.15 9.68 0.19
CA ASN A 675 28.12 10.83 -0.70
C ASN A 675 26.72 11.09 -1.24
N ALA A 676 26.24 12.30 -1.02
CA ALA A 676 25.05 12.85 -1.64
C ALA A 676 25.40 14.25 -2.14
N SER A 677 25.45 14.44 -3.46
CA SER A 677 25.98 15.67 -4.04
C SER A 677 27.40 16.01 -3.51
N ASN A 678 27.67 17.28 -3.31
CA ASN A 678 28.83 17.87 -2.67
C ASN A 678 28.69 18.02 -1.14
N ASP A 679 27.64 17.48 -0.50
CA ASP A 679 27.49 17.49 0.96
C ASP A 679 28.67 16.72 1.61
N ALA A 680 29.13 17.22 2.76
CA ALA A 680 30.24 16.66 3.51
C ALA A 680 29.84 15.35 4.20
N THR A 681 30.60 14.29 3.93
CA THR A 681 30.50 13.01 4.65
C THR A 681 31.30 13.05 5.95
N VAL A 682 31.09 12.09 6.85
CA VAL A 682 31.97 11.95 8.04
C VAL A 682 33.43 11.71 7.64
N ALA A 683 33.67 10.96 6.55
CA ALA A 683 35.02 10.74 6.02
C ALA A 683 35.65 12.06 5.53
N ASP A 684 34.86 12.91 4.86
CA ASP A 684 35.30 14.24 4.45
C ASP A 684 35.65 15.11 5.66
N LEU A 685 34.81 15.11 6.69
CA LEU A 685 35.05 15.85 7.94
C LEU A 685 36.35 15.39 8.62
N GLN A 686 36.60 14.08 8.66
CA GLN A 686 37.83 13.50 9.21
C GLN A 686 39.09 13.97 8.47
N GLU A 687 39.02 14.04 7.14
CA GLU A 687 40.12 14.55 6.33
C GLU A 687 40.35 16.05 6.59
N ILE A 688 39.26 16.83 6.61
CA ILE A 688 39.33 18.29 6.78
C ILE A 688 39.90 18.65 8.14
N VAL A 689 39.44 18.05 9.24
CA VAL A 689 39.99 18.35 10.57
C VAL A 689 41.48 17.99 10.68
N GLY A 690 42.00 17.13 9.79
CA GLY A 690 43.41 16.78 9.69
C GLY A 690 44.33 17.88 9.18
N TYR A 691 43.78 18.96 8.58
CA TYR A 691 44.61 20.06 8.08
C TYR A 691 45.35 20.82 9.20
N PRO A 692 46.60 21.27 8.99
CA PRO A 692 47.41 21.93 10.03
C PRO A 692 46.79 23.18 10.66
N GLN A 693 45.89 23.85 9.95
CA GLN A 693 45.18 25.06 10.40
C GLN A 693 44.19 24.76 11.54
N PHE A 694 43.78 23.49 11.72
CA PHE A 694 42.72 23.08 12.65
C PHE A 694 43.23 22.24 13.83
N ARG A 695 44.50 22.43 14.24
CA ARG A 695 45.09 21.71 15.39
C ARG A 695 44.26 21.83 16.68
N GLY A 696 43.61 22.97 16.91
CA GLY A 696 42.75 23.14 18.08
C GLY A 696 41.57 22.18 18.07
N VAL A 697 40.95 21.98 16.91
CA VAL A 697 39.88 20.99 16.74
C VAL A 697 40.41 19.57 16.87
N GLN A 698 41.61 19.27 16.34
CA GLN A 698 42.24 17.95 16.50
C GLN A 698 42.44 17.58 17.97
N THR A 699 42.96 18.52 18.77
CA THR A 699 43.11 18.33 20.22
C THR A 699 41.75 18.15 20.90
N ALA A 700 40.76 18.98 20.54
CA ALA A 700 39.41 18.87 21.11
C ALA A 700 38.71 17.54 20.77
N ILE A 701 39.00 16.93 19.61
CA ILE A 701 38.53 15.59 19.26
C ILE A 701 39.18 14.54 20.17
N GLN A 702 40.48 14.62 20.41
CA GLN A 702 41.20 13.69 21.29
C GLN A 702 40.70 13.78 22.75
N GLU A 703 40.29 14.97 23.18
CA GLU A 703 39.72 15.23 24.51
C GLU A 703 38.23 14.89 24.61
N GLY A 704 37.58 14.53 23.50
CA GLY A 704 36.15 14.21 23.46
C GLY A 704 35.21 15.43 23.53
N ILE A 705 35.76 16.64 23.43
CA ILE A 705 35.01 17.91 23.37
C ILE A 705 34.33 18.06 22.01
N VAL A 706 35.01 17.63 20.94
CA VAL A 706 34.45 17.57 19.58
C VAL A 706 34.24 16.13 19.17
N LYS A 707 33.08 15.81 18.60
CA LYS A 707 32.78 14.50 18.03
C LYS A 707 32.35 14.63 16.58
N LEU A 708 32.80 13.71 15.73
CA LEU A 708 32.32 13.58 14.36
C LEU A 708 31.29 12.46 14.32
N MET A 709 30.15 12.71 13.68
CA MET A 709 29.02 11.77 13.67
C MET A 709 28.33 11.79 12.30
N SER A 710 27.76 10.64 11.93
CA SER A 710 26.89 10.55 10.75
C SER A 710 25.45 10.80 11.15
N SER A 711 24.75 11.61 10.36
CA SER A 711 23.28 11.69 10.44
C SER A 711 22.61 10.39 10.02
N GLY A 712 23.25 9.57 9.17
CA GLY A 712 22.63 8.41 8.51
C GLY A 712 21.99 8.74 7.15
N ALA A 713 21.76 10.02 6.85
CA ALA A 713 21.15 10.44 5.60
C ALA A 713 22.06 10.17 4.38
N GLN A 714 21.46 9.69 3.30
CA GLN A 714 22.09 9.42 1.98
C GLN A 714 21.49 10.30 0.88
N THR A 715 21.06 11.51 1.25
CA THR A 715 20.53 12.51 0.33
C THR A 715 21.02 13.91 0.71
N ILE A 716 20.70 14.91 -0.12
CA ILE A 716 20.89 16.33 0.18
C ILE A 716 20.08 16.67 1.43
N GLY A 717 20.71 17.34 2.39
CA GLY A 717 20.05 17.63 3.66
C GLY A 717 19.89 16.40 4.57
N THR A 718 19.36 16.61 5.75
CA THR A 718 19.29 15.59 6.81
C THR A 718 17.91 14.96 6.85
N ASN A 719 17.68 13.91 6.05
CA ASN A 719 16.43 13.17 6.10
C ASN A 719 16.33 12.35 7.41
N LEU A 720 15.49 12.80 8.33
CA LEU A 720 15.33 12.19 9.65
C LEU A 720 14.83 10.74 9.61
N TYR A 721 14.16 10.28 8.53
CA TYR A 721 13.74 8.87 8.38
C TYR A 721 14.91 7.90 8.19
N GLN A 722 16.09 8.42 7.83
CA GLN A 722 17.34 7.64 7.71
C GLN A 722 18.24 7.81 8.93
N GLY A 723 17.77 8.53 9.96
CA GLY A 723 18.61 8.95 11.07
C GLY A 723 19.15 7.80 11.91
N THR A 724 20.43 7.84 12.28
CA THR A 724 21.03 6.81 13.15
C THR A 724 20.58 6.97 14.62
N PRO A 725 20.57 5.89 15.42
CA PRO A 725 20.32 5.99 16.86
C PRO A 725 21.28 6.95 17.58
N GLU A 726 22.55 6.97 17.18
CA GLU A 726 23.56 7.87 17.73
C GLU A 726 23.24 9.34 17.43
N PHE A 727 22.77 9.63 16.21
CA PHE A 727 22.34 10.97 15.82
C PHE A 727 21.13 11.45 16.61
N PHE A 728 20.13 10.59 16.82
CA PHE A 728 18.96 10.93 17.64
C PHE A 728 19.33 11.17 19.11
N ASN A 729 20.26 10.39 19.68
CA ASN A 729 20.77 10.62 21.02
C ASN A 729 21.50 11.97 21.12
N ALA A 730 22.39 12.26 20.18
CA ALA A 730 23.10 13.54 20.12
C ALA A 730 22.13 14.72 19.95
N LEU A 731 21.09 14.57 19.11
CA LEU A 731 20.03 15.56 18.98
C LEU A 731 19.33 15.81 20.34
N LEU A 732 18.98 14.76 21.08
CA LEU A 732 18.31 14.88 22.37
C LEU A 732 19.17 15.57 23.43
N GLU A 733 20.46 15.26 23.46
CA GLU A 733 21.43 15.84 24.39
C GLU A 733 21.78 17.29 24.04
N ALA A 734 21.75 17.65 22.75
CA ALA A 734 22.07 18.99 22.29
C ALA A 734 21.14 20.05 22.90
N ASN A 735 21.76 21.12 23.41
CA ASN A 735 21.07 22.31 23.88
C ASN A 735 20.63 23.20 22.71
N LEU A 736 21.41 23.18 21.62
CA LEU A 736 21.23 24.01 20.44
C LEU A 736 21.73 23.27 19.19
N VAL A 737 21.06 23.49 18.07
CA VAL A 737 21.52 23.04 16.75
C VAL A 737 21.98 24.23 15.92
N ILE A 738 23.08 24.09 15.21
CA ILE A 738 23.48 24.98 14.12
C ILE A 738 23.37 24.18 12.83
N SER A 739 22.50 24.61 11.93
CA SER A 739 22.17 23.92 10.70
C SER A 739 22.62 24.75 9.49
N LYS A 740 23.61 24.23 8.78
CA LYS A 740 24.14 24.84 7.56
C LYS A 740 23.33 24.41 6.35
N GLY A 741 23.15 25.32 5.40
CA GLY A 741 22.66 24.98 4.07
C GLY A 741 21.15 24.88 3.93
N GLN A 742 20.69 25.00 2.68
CA GLN A 742 19.27 24.94 2.35
C GLN A 742 18.72 23.52 2.42
N GLY A 743 19.52 22.50 2.11
CA GLY A 743 19.11 21.10 2.18
C GLY A 743 18.72 20.72 3.61
N ASN A 744 19.61 20.99 4.57
CA ASN A 744 19.30 20.74 5.98
C ASN A 744 18.13 21.59 6.48
N PHE A 745 17.98 22.83 5.99
CA PHE A 745 16.78 23.61 6.29
C PHE A 745 15.54 22.87 5.80
N PHE A 746 15.45 22.46 4.54
CA PHE A 746 14.25 21.82 3.97
C PHE A 746 13.89 20.49 4.64
N THR A 747 14.87 19.69 5.06
CA THR A 747 14.62 18.37 5.64
C THR A 747 14.46 18.36 7.16
N THR A 748 14.51 19.50 7.84
CA THR A 748 14.32 19.56 9.31
C THR A 748 13.11 20.40 9.74
N PRO A 749 11.96 20.35 9.04
CA PRO A 749 10.81 21.19 9.38
C PRO A 749 10.27 20.84 10.77
N GLY A 750 10.06 21.87 11.59
CA GLY A 750 9.25 21.78 12.81
C GLY A 750 9.79 20.88 13.93
N TRP A 751 11.05 20.43 13.86
CA TRP A 751 11.61 19.60 14.92
C TRP A 751 11.75 20.36 16.25
N THR A 752 11.78 19.64 17.37
CA THR A 752 11.67 20.20 18.73
C THR A 752 12.95 20.88 19.26
N LYS A 753 13.92 21.14 18.38
CA LYS A 753 15.24 21.66 18.75
C LYS A 753 15.43 23.11 18.33
N ASP A 754 15.88 23.93 19.27
CA ASP A 754 16.33 25.29 19.01
C ASP A 754 17.45 25.25 17.96
N THR A 755 17.27 25.98 16.85
CA THR A 755 18.15 25.86 15.69
C THR A 755 18.53 27.22 15.12
N PHE A 756 19.82 27.47 14.93
CA PHE A 756 20.28 28.51 14.02
C PHE A 756 20.40 27.96 12.60
N TYR A 757 19.71 28.56 11.64
CA TYR A 757 19.84 28.24 10.22
C TYR A 757 20.75 29.25 9.52
N LEU A 758 21.80 28.73 8.89
CA LEU A 758 22.87 29.48 8.24
C LEU A 758 22.91 29.09 6.77
N LEU A 759 22.26 29.88 5.91
CA LEU A 759 22.15 29.56 4.49
C LEU A 759 22.13 30.80 3.60
N LEU A 760 22.33 30.57 2.30
CA LEU A 760 22.17 31.57 1.24
C LEU A 760 20.87 31.26 0.49
N SER A 761 19.96 32.23 0.39
CA SER A 761 18.70 32.04 -0.37
C SER A 761 18.99 31.91 -1.87
N LYS A 762 18.92 30.67 -2.39
CA LYS A 762 19.21 30.36 -3.79
C LYS A 762 18.03 29.63 -4.45
N GLY A 763 17.38 30.32 -5.40
CA GLY A 763 16.34 29.74 -6.23
C GLY A 763 14.94 29.79 -5.62
N VAL A 764 13.93 29.53 -6.45
CA VAL A 764 12.53 29.85 -6.15
C VAL A 764 12.00 29.15 -4.90
N THR A 765 12.42 27.91 -4.64
CA THR A 765 12.00 27.18 -3.43
C THR A 765 12.54 27.86 -2.17
N ALA A 766 13.83 28.19 -2.13
CA ALA A 766 14.42 28.90 -1.00
C ALA A 766 13.80 30.30 -0.82
N GLU A 767 13.62 31.04 -1.92
CA GLU A 767 13.00 32.38 -1.91
C GLU A 767 11.59 32.34 -1.30
N ARG A 768 10.79 31.33 -1.64
CA ARG A 768 9.43 31.13 -1.09
C ARG A 768 9.45 30.66 0.36
N SER A 769 10.26 29.66 0.70
CA SER A 769 10.29 29.10 2.06
C SER A 769 10.91 30.05 3.09
N THR A 770 11.79 30.95 2.65
CA THR A 770 12.46 31.92 3.53
C THR A 770 11.81 33.30 3.51
N GLY A 771 11.16 33.68 2.40
CA GLY A 771 10.67 35.05 2.19
C GLY A 771 11.78 36.04 1.79
N VAL A 772 12.95 35.53 1.37
CA VAL A 772 14.12 36.33 0.99
C VAL A 772 14.43 36.12 -0.49
N ILE A 773 14.25 37.17 -1.29
CA ILE A 773 14.57 37.19 -2.72
C ILE A 773 15.94 37.83 -2.90
N ALA A 774 16.93 37.06 -3.34
CA ALA A 774 18.28 37.53 -3.58
C ALA A 774 18.41 38.25 -4.94
N ASP A 775 19.04 39.42 -4.99
CA ASP A 775 19.37 40.10 -6.24
C ASP A 775 20.47 39.35 -6.99
N ARG A 776 20.09 38.81 -8.15
CA ARG A 776 20.97 37.99 -8.99
C ARG A 776 22.06 38.79 -9.72
N ASN A 777 21.97 40.12 -9.71
CA ASN A 777 22.96 41.03 -10.29
C ASN A 777 24.13 41.31 -9.34
N LEU A 778 23.94 41.11 -8.03
CA LEU A 778 25.01 41.25 -7.05
C LEU A 778 25.93 40.03 -7.06
N LEU A 779 27.17 40.22 -6.59
CA LEU A 779 28.12 39.12 -6.41
C LEU A 779 27.60 38.12 -5.36
N ILE A 780 27.00 38.64 -4.30
CA ILE A 780 26.32 37.90 -3.23
C ILE A 780 25.17 38.74 -2.70
N ASP A 781 24.04 38.07 -2.40
CA ASP A 781 22.89 38.64 -1.70
C ASP A 781 22.07 37.50 -1.06
N GLY A 782 21.17 37.84 -0.13
CA GLY A 782 20.27 36.87 0.49
C GLY A 782 20.93 36.00 1.55
N LEU A 783 21.94 36.52 2.25
CA LEU A 783 22.54 35.83 3.40
C LEU A 783 21.49 35.75 4.53
N ILE A 784 21.24 34.55 5.03
CA ILE A 784 20.27 34.30 6.09
C ILE A 784 21.00 33.77 7.32
N PHE A 785 20.76 34.44 8.44
CA PHE A 785 21.17 33.99 9.76
C PHE A 785 19.97 34.03 10.70
N ALA A 786 19.25 32.90 10.78
CA ALA A 786 17.94 32.83 11.41
C ALA A 786 17.95 31.98 12.68
N TYR A 787 17.32 32.45 13.76
CA TYR A 787 17.07 31.65 14.96
C TYR A 787 15.64 31.11 15.01
N VAL A 788 15.57 29.78 14.90
CA VAL A 788 14.51 28.79 15.03
C VAL A 788 14.12 28.29 16.44
N PRO A 789 13.16 28.81 17.22
CA PRO A 789 12.78 28.12 18.45
C PRO A 789 12.26 26.70 18.16
N GLY A 790 12.62 25.72 19.01
CA GLY A 790 12.22 24.33 18.85
C GLY A 790 10.70 24.16 18.82
N GLY A 791 10.21 23.32 17.91
CA GLY A 791 8.78 23.05 17.72
C GLY A 791 8.02 24.14 16.96
N THR A 792 8.72 25.15 16.42
CA THR A 792 8.08 26.17 15.56
C THR A 792 7.57 25.54 14.27
N LYS A 793 6.25 25.54 14.08
CA LYS A 793 5.61 25.06 12.85
C LYS A 793 5.96 25.96 11.67
N ARG A 794 6.44 25.38 10.57
CA ARG A 794 6.84 26.11 9.37
C ARG A 794 5.69 26.28 8.38
N VAL A 795 4.65 26.98 8.81
CA VAL A 795 3.42 27.22 8.02
C VAL A 795 3.46 28.51 7.19
N ALA A 796 4.53 29.30 7.32
CA ALA A 796 4.74 30.55 6.61
C ALA A 796 6.23 30.72 6.27
N PRO A 797 6.60 31.64 5.36
CA PRO A 797 8.00 31.96 5.08
C PRO A 797 8.76 32.33 6.35
N LEU A 798 10.04 31.94 6.43
CA LEU A 798 10.89 32.15 7.61
C LEU A 798 10.88 33.59 8.12
N ARG A 799 10.97 34.57 7.22
CA ARG A 799 10.94 35.99 7.54
C ARG A 799 9.68 36.40 8.32
N GLU A 800 8.53 35.87 7.92
CA GLU A 800 7.25 36.16 8.57
C GLU A 800 7.15 35.49 9.95
N LEU A 801 7.63 34.24 10.07
CA LEU A 801 7.64 33.51 11.34
C LEU A 801 8.46 34.22 12.42
N LEU A 802 9.55 34.87 12.03
CA LEU A 802 10.43 35.61 12.93
C LEU A 802 9.89 37.01 13.27
N LYS A 803 8.75 37.43 12.70
CA LYS A 803 8.15 38.77 12.85
C LYS A 803 9.16 39.89 12.48
N LEU A 804 9.95 39.68 11.42
CA LEU A 804 10.99 40.59 10.93
C LEU A 804 10.55 41.40 9.71
#